data_AF-A0A544T2M8-F1
#
_entry.id   AF-A0A544T2M8-F1
#
_cell.length_a   1.000
_cell.length_b   1.000
_cell.length_c   1.000
_cell.angle_alpha   90.00
_cell.angle_beta   90.00
_cell.angle_gamma   90.00
#
_symmetry.space_group_name_H-M   'P 1'
#
loop_
_entity.id
_entity.type
_entity.pdbx_description
1 polymer ?
#
loop_
_entity_poly.entity_id
_entity_poly.type
_entity_poly.pdbx_seq_one_letter_code
_entity_poly.pdbx_strand_id
1 'polypeptide(L)'
;MKQKLLYFFIVFAIVTGALFQPNQAQAATKVYWDGILMVPGQIGKIKVIKPINLWKRTDAGLVYERVLKPGEQYRVYRYDNLYGGQYGLGGGMYITKMAGYVEYKTPSKAKLKELANAEGTTVPSGNDSSQLYPTEATPTLTGGKVLSQKVTQLAPGIRKKYFDIDGAIGAQNVFVIEYDGKTSNVGLKTELAKDQLVGLETTSSQANSVEQNDSYHVVAGVNADYFDKQGQPIDLMMMDGSIVSTSQTPLNELAVLGVKADGKAIIGAPQVAMNVSVNGQASYAIDSVNRKRSANHLVIYTRDFNATTGTNELGTEVRVKIDSGKLNGSETLVGTVLENVTGVGNAKLNKGEVILSGHNFASEFLKKVQVGDQIAISTKFTPAEWNDVRESVSGRYHLVKNGTLQTIKVAGVAPRTAVGIKKDGSIFTSVIDGRSTDSKGLTLQNTAKLMKDLGAVYAMTFDGGGSSTVVTRELGDSKVTVQNKPSDGHERSVSNSLLFISQYKTGALATIIPKSTVVEVFEGETYTDLSVPIKGIDQYMNPVAISGNGKVTSSILTTTNGKQVVNAKPGTYAGVVTYDGKTANIQLKVTNGSPTILESFNKGILNYEATSDRAKSVAVQSVTNDRDGSKAIKLVYDFTGTTGTSGAYVSAKTKLTISTPAKKIGMWVKGDGKGNWLRTQLIDATGKSVQLDLDKNVSWTDWRFVTAEVPAGLTYPLKMDLPVRYMQTEDANKSNGEIIIDDIQAIYKD
;
A
#
# COMPACT_ATOMS: atom_id res chain seq x y z
N MET A 1 1.91 61.49 -59.42
CA MET A 1 1.33 61.69 -60.76
C MET A 1 1.35 60.33 -61.48
N LYS A 2 0.17 59.80 -61.82
CA LYS A 2 -0.17 58.74 -62.82
C LYS A 2 0.64 57.42 -62.80
N GLN A 3 0.05 56.32 -62.31
CA GLN A 3 -0.68 55.30 -63.10
C GLN A 3 0.16 54.63 -64.21
N LYS A 4 0.42 53.33 -64.08
CA LYS A 4 -0.26 52.28 -64.86
C LYS A 4 0.18 50.87 -64.45
N LEU A 5 -0.83 50.01 -64.40
CA LEU A 5 -0.83 48.57 -64.12
C LEU A 5 -0.79 47.84 -65.48
N LEU A 6 0.02 46.79 -65.64
CA LEU A 6 -0.27 45.70 -66.59
C LEU A 6 0.41 44.39 -66.15
N TYR A 7 -0.27 43.30 -66.46
CA TYR A 7 -0.27 41.97 -65.85
C TYR A 7 0.44 40.89 -66.73
N PHE A 8 0.58 39.69 -66.13
CA PHE A 8 0.88 38.32 -66.66
C PHE A 8 2.35 37.96 -66.96
N PHE A 9 2.92 36.75 -66.71
CA PHE A 9 2.79 35.58 -65.81
C PHE A 9 3.78 34.49 -66.33
N ILE A 10 4.26 33.53 -65.49
CA ILE A 10 4.77 32.15 -65.81
C ILE A 10 6.22 32.05 -66.41
N VAL A 11 7.23 31.23 -66.00
CA VAL A 11 7.44 30.12 -65.03
C VAL A 11 8.97 29.74 -64.91
N PHE A 12 9.38 29.15 -63.76
CA PHE A 12 10.61 28.33 -63.43
C PHE A 12 12.01 29.02 -63.45
N ALA A 13 13.01 28.78 -62.57
CA ALA A 13 13.23 27.89 -61.42
C ALA A 13 14.54 28.27 -60.66
N ILE A 14 14.74 27.67 -59.46
CA ILE A 14 16.02 27.25 -58.81
C ILE A 14 16.71 28.19 -57.76
N VAL A 15 16.53 27.77 -56.48
CA VAL A 15 17.53 27.49 -55.42
C VAL A 15 18.03 28.59 -54.46
N THR A 16 17.47 28.47 -53.24
CA THR A 16 18.04 28.59 -51.87
C THR A 16 18.58 29.91 -51.31
N GLY A 17 17.97 30.31 -50.17
CA GLY A 17 18.55 31.22 -49.18
C GLY A 17 17.56 31.57 -48.05
N ALA A 18 17.54 30.75 -47.00
CA ALA A 18 17.04 30.93 -45.61
C ALA A 18 15.99 32.04 -45.33
N LEU A 19 14.72 31.69 -45.06
CA LEU A 19 14.15 31.26 -43.77
C LEU A 19 14.15 32.33 -42.65
N PHE A 20 13.14 33.20 -42.72
CA PHE A 20 12.36 33.63 -41.54
C PHE A 20 10.90 33.73 -41.97
N GLN A 21 10.07 32.76 -41.58
CA GLN A 21 8.62 32.92 -41.56
C GLN A 21 8.13 32.68 -40.14
N PRO A 22 7.32 33.59 -39.55
CA PRO A 22 6.66 33.33 -38.29
C PRO A 22 5.65 32.19 -38.49
N ASN A 23 5.60 31.27 -37.52
CA ASN A 23 4.63 30.19 -37.44
C ASN A 23 3.22 30.70 -37.80
N GLN A 24 2.64 30.18 -38.88
CA GLN A 24 1.19 30.23 -39.04
C GLN A 24 0.59 29.33 -37.96
N ALA A 25 -0.03 29.94 -36.94
CA ALA A 25 -0.88 29.24 -36.01
C ALA A 25 -2.03 28.59 -36.80
N GLN A 26 -2.11 27.27 -36.72
CA GLN A 26 -3.21 26.51 -37.29
C GLN A 26 -4.51 26.96 -36.59
N ALA A 27 -5.49 27.44 -37.35
CA ALA A 27 -6.75 27.95 -36.79
C ALA A 27 -7.45 26.85 -35.98
N ALA A 28 -7.73 27.11 -34.70
CA ALA A 28 -8.44 26.20 -33.82
C ALA A 28 -9.82 25.85 -34.41
N THR A 29 -10.15 24.55 -34.45
CA THR A 29 -11.45 24.08 -34.92
C THR A 29 -12.53 24.65 -34.00
N LYS A 30 -13.60 25.25 -34.54
CA LYS A 30 -14.70 25.80 -33.72
C LYS A 30 -15.79 24.75 -33.50
N VAL A 31 -16.17 24.49 -32.26
CA VAL A 31 -17.23 23.52 -31.90
C VAL A 31 -18.52 24.24 -31.55
N TYR A 32 -19.62 23.89 -32.22
CA TYR A 32 -20.93 24.52 -31.99
C TYR A 32 -21.94 23.54 -31.39
N TRP A 33 -22.70 23.97 -30.38
CA TRP A 33 -23.75 23.21 -29.72
C TRP A 33 -25.12 23.89 -29.87
N ASP A 34 -26.00 23.31 -30.70
CA ASP A 34 -27.25 23.86 -31.25
C ASP A 34 -27.12 25.34 -31.63
N GLY A 35 -26.16 25.66 -32.50
CA GLY A 35 -25.98 27.00 -33.07
C GLY A 35 -25.15 27.98 -32.23
N ILE A 36 -24.88 27.70 -30.95
CA ILE A 36 -23.96 28.52 -30.14
C ILE A 36 -22.56 27.91 -30.16
N LEU A 37 -21.54 28.72 -30.42
CA LEU A 37 -20.14 28.34 -30.24
C LEU A 37 -19.93 27.89 -28.79
N MET A 38 -19.48 26.66 -28.59
CA MET A 38 -19.14 26.12 -27.27
C MET A 38 -17.73 26.56 -26.89
N VAL A 39 -17.50 26.88 -25.62
CA VAL A 39 -16.19 27.33 -25.12
C VAL A 39 -15.87 26.66 -23.77
N PRO A 40 -14.59 26.62 -23.35
CA PRO A 40 -14.18 26.05 -22.07
C PRO A 40 -14.84 26.73 -20.89
N GLY A 41 -15.06 25.96 -19.82
CA GLY A 41 -15.72 26.43 -18.61
C GLY A 41 -17.23 26.63 -18.72
N GLN A 42 -17.83 26.39 -19.90
CA GLN A 42 -19.28 26.37 -20.07
C GLN A 42 -19.87 25.10 -19.44
N ILE A 43 -20.74 25.24 -18.44
CA ILE A 43 -21.45 24.12 -17.78
C ILE A 43 -22.80 23.79 -18.44
N GLY A 44 -23.32 24.71 -19.26
CA GLY A 44 -24.61 24.55 -19.91
C GLY A 44 -24.96 25.71 -20.82
N LYS A 45 -26.20 25.76 -21.26
CA LYS A 45 -26.76 26.92 -21.95
C LYS A 45 -28.22 27.09 -21.57
N ILE A 46 -28.70 28.32 -21.68
CA ILE A 46 -30.12 28.63 -21.57
C ILE A 46 -30.66 29.11 -22.91
N LYS A 47 -31.92 28.79 -23.16
CA LYS A 47 -32.78 29.48 -24.14
C LYS A 47 -33.88 30.20 -23.39
N VAL A 48 -34.04 31.49 -23.64
CA VAL A 48 -35.09 32.31 -23.05
C VAL A 48 -36.42 31.93 -23.69
N ILE A 49 -37.41 31.56 -22.87
CA ILE A 49 -38.76 31.16 -23.29
C ILE A 49 -39.75 32.31 -23.07
N LYS A 50 -39.59 33.07 -21.98
CA LYS A 50 -40.37 34.27 -21.67
C LYS A 50 -39.43 35.43 -21.33
N PRO A 51 -39.83 36.70 -21.54
CA PRO A 51 -38.98 37.83 -21.18
C PRO A 51 -38.50 37.74 -19.73
N ILE A 52 -37.19 37.86 -19.52
CA ILE A 52 -36.57 37.73 -18.18
C ILE A 52 -35.49 38.78 -17.97
N ASN A 53 -35.38 39.31 -16.76
CA ASN A 53 -34.38 40.33 -16.45
C ASN A 53 -32.97 39.73 -16.41
N LEU A 54 -32.07 40.36 -17.14
CA LEU A 54 -30.63 40.22 -17.00
C LEU A 54 -30.16 41.18 -15.90
N TRP A 55 -29.36 40.65 -14.99
CA TRP A 55 -28.79 41.37 -13.88
C TRP A 55 -27.27 41.35 -13.96
N LYS A 56 -26.60 42.43 -13.58
CA LYS A 56 -25.19 42.42 -13.25
C LYS A 56 -25.03 42.32 -11.74
N ARG A 57 -24.24 41.37 -11.27
CA ARG A 57 -23.95 41.25 -9.83
C ARG A 57 -22.77 42.14 -9.48
N THR A 58 -22.95 42.97 -8.45
CA THR A 58 -21.93 43.85 -7.87
C THR A 58 -21.85 43.60 -6.36
N ASP A 59 -20.85 44.19 -5.69
CA ASP A 59 -20.71 44.08 -4.24
C ASP A 59 -21.90 44.68 -3.47
N ALA A 60 -22.65 45.60 -4.09
CA ALA A 60 -23.86 46.21 -3.55
C ALA A 60 -25.16 45.43 -3.86
N GLY A 61 -25.08 44.31 -4.59
CA GLY A 61 -26.23 43.49 -4.98
C GLY A 61 -26.47 43.42 -6.50
N LEU A 62 -27.73 43.18 -6.89
CA LEU A 62 -28.12 43.03 -8.30
C LEU A 62 -28.46 44.39 -8.92
N VAL A 63 -27.78 44.72 -10.02
CA VAL A 63 -28.07 45.87 -10.87
C VAL A 63 -28.83 45.40 -12.10
N TYR A 64 -29.99 45.99 -12.39
CA TYR A 64 -30.74 45.68 -13.60
C TYR A 64 -29.98 46.15 -14.84
N GLU A 65 -29.88 45.28 -15.85
CA GLU A 65 -29.19 45.60 -17.10
C GLU A 65 -30.18 45.76 -18.25
N ARG A 66 -30.95 44.71 -18.56
CA ARG A 66 -32.03 44.75 -19.55
C ARG A 66 -32.92 43.52 -19.45
N VAL A 67 -34.03 43.51 -20.18
CA VAL A 67 -34.81 42.29 -20.41
C VAL A 67 -34.19 41.47 -21.56
N LEU A 68 -33.98 40.18 -21.35
CA LEU A 68 -33.68 39.20 -22.39
C LEU A 68 -34.98 38.76 -23.07
N LYS A 69 -35.00 38.71 -24.41
CA LYS A 69 -36.19 38.38 -25.19
C LYS A 69 -36.33 36.87 -25.43
N PRO A 70 -37.57 36.34 -25.59
CA PRO A 70 -37.78 34.95 -26.00
C PRO A 70 -36.98 34.60 -27.26
N GLY A 71 -36.39 33.41 -27.25
CA GLY A 71 -35.53 32.91 -28.33
C GLY A 71 -34.05 33.21 -28.15
N GLU A 72 -33.67 34.23 -27.36
CA GLU A 72 -32.27 34.50 -27.07
C GLU A 72 -31.62 33.31 -26.34
N GLN A 73 -30.37 33.01 -26.68
CA GLN A 73 -29.63 31.91 -26.09
C GLN A 73 -28.30 32.40 -25.53
N TYR A 74 -27.93 31.86 -24.37
CA TYR A 74 -26.70 32.23 -23.68
C TYR A 74 -26.01 31.00 -23.11
N ARG A 75 -24.67 31.07 -23.05
CA ARG A 75 -23.87 30.10 -22.33
C ARG A 75 -24.07 30.29 -20.83
N VAL A 76 -23.99 29.19 -20.09
CA VAL A 76 -23.98 29.22 -18.62
C VAL A 76 -22.62 28.69 -18.17
N TYR A 77 -21.95 29.45 -17.33
CA TYR A 77 -20.63 29.11 -16.78
C TYR A 77 -20.71 28.64 -15.32
N ARG A 78 -21.78 29.03 -14.62
CA ARG A 78 -22.03 28.60 -13.24
C ARG A 78 -23.51 28.68 -12.88
N TYR A 79 -23.89 27.97 -11.83
CA TYR A 79 -25.16 28.12 -11.15
C TYR A 79 -24.90 28.27 -9.65
N ASP A 80 -25.55 29.23 -9.00
CA ASP A 80 -25.50 29.39 -7.55
C ASP A 80 -26.91 29.60 -6.98
N ASN A 81 -27.09 29.30 -5.68
CA ASN A 81 -28.40 29.34 -5.03
C ASN A 81 -28.79 30.74 -4.51
N LEU A 82 -28.01 31.78 -4.80
CA LEU A 82 -28.30 33.13 -4.35
C LEU A 82 -29.49 33.72 -5.15
N TYR A 83 -30.24 34.63 -4.53
CA TYR A 83 -31.38 35.32 -5.13
C TYR A 83 -32.43 34.38 -5.76
N GLY A 84 -32.69 33.22 -5.14
CA GLY A 84 -33.65 32.22 -5.63
C GLY A 84 -33.09 31.27 -6.70
N GLY A 85 -31.76 31.24 -6.86
CA GLY A 85 -31.06 30.46 -7.87
C GLY A 85 -30.75 31.30 -9.11
N GLN A 86 -29.48 31.40 -9.51
CA GLN A 86 -29.08 32.19 -10.67
C GLN A 86 -28.15 31.43 -11.62
N TYR A 87 -28.40 31.59 -12.92
CA TYR A 87 -27.50 31.14 -13.99
C TYR A 87 -26.53 32.28 -14.34
N GLY A 88 -25.22 32.03 -14.21
CA GLY A 88 -24.18 32.99 -14.59
C GLY A 88 -23.85 32.89 -16.08
N LEU A 89 -24.12 33.96 -16.82
CA LEU A 89 -23.99 34.04 -18.29
C LEU A 89 -22.63 34.58 -18.76
N GLY A 90 -21.71 34.85 -17.83
CA GLY A 90 -20.37 35.42 -18.08
C GLY A 90 -20.33 36.93 -17.83
N GLY A 91 -19.13 37.49 -17.62
CA GLY A 91 -18.95 38.94 -17.40
C GLY A 91 -19.67 39.52 -16.18
N GLY A 92 -19.98 38.69 -15.17
CA GLY A 92 -20.77 39.09 -14.00
C GLY A 92 -22.28 39.22 -14.27
N MET A 93 -22.78 38.71 -15.40
CA MET A 93 -24.20 38.76 -15.77
C MET A 93 -24.94 37.50 -15.32
N TYR A 94 -26.17 37.68 -14.83
CA TYR A 94 -27.00 36.63 -14.24
C TYR A 94 -28.45 36.76 -14.66
N ILE A 95 -29.13 35.61 -14.72
CA ILE A 95 -30.59 35.54 -14.73
C ILE A 95 -31.06 34.65 -13.58
N THR A 96 -32.22 34.98 -13.01
CA THR A 96 -32.82 34.17 -11.95
C THR A 96 -33.50 32.93 -12.53
N LYS A 97 -33.36 31.79 -11.86
CA LYS A 97 -34.01 30.53 -12.23
C LYS A 97 -35.50 30.63 -11.92
N MET A 98 -36.28 31.00 -12.93
CA MET A 98 -37.72 31.05 -12.85
C MET A 98 -38.33 29.92 -13.69
N ALA A 99 -39.16 29.09 -13.06
CA ALA A 99 -39.79 27.94 -13.71
C ALA A 99 -40.57 28.40 -14.97
N GLY A 100 -40.27 27.78 -16.12
CA GLY A 100 -40.92 28.09 -17.39
C GLY A 100 -40.44 29.36 -18.12
N TYR A 101 -39.48 30.11 -17.57
CA TYR A 101 -38.92 31.31 -18.24
C TYR A 101 -37.69 30.99 -19.10
N VAL A 102 -36.94 29.97 -18.73
CA VAL A 102 -35.76 29.52 -19.47
C VAL A 102 -35.71 28.00 -19.56
N GLU A 103 -35.25 27.50 -20.69
CA GLU A 103 -34.88 26.10 -20.90
C GLU A 103 -33.38 25.96 -20.71
N TYR A 104 -32.95 25.27 -19.66
CA TYR A 104 -31.54 24.99 -19.38
C TYR A 104 -31.16 23.59 -19.90
N LYS A 105 -30.04 23.50 -20.61
CA LYS A 105 -29.45 22.23 -21.07
C LYS A 105 -28.00 22.13 -20.62
N THR A 106 -27.53 20.91 -20.41
CA THR A 106 -26.12 20.57 -20.19
C THR A 106 -25.56 19.90 -21.45
N PRO A 107 -24.26 20.13 -21.78
CA PRO A 107 -23.65 19.51 -22.94
C PRO A 107 -23.51 18.00 -22.73
N SER A 108 -23.64 17.22 -23.80
CA SER A 108 -23.41 15.77 -23.74
C SER A 108 -21.91 15.47 -23.59
N LYS A 109 -21.56 14.30 -23.05
CA LYS A 109 -20.17 13.83 -22.97
C LYS A 109 -19.47 13.81 -24.33
N ALA A 110 -20.20 13.44 -25.39
CA ALA A 110 -19.70 13.48 -26.77
C ALA A 110 -19.34 14.91 -27.21
N LYS A 111 -20.16 15.90 -26.84
CA LYS A 111 -19.94 17.29 -27.24
C LYS A 111 -18.79 17.95 -26.47
N LEU A 112 -18.62 17.57 -25.20
CA LEU A 112 -17.46 17.95 -24.39
C LEU A 112 -16.14 17.38 -24.97
N LYS A 113 -16.17 16.13 -25.46
CA LYS A 113 -15.03 15.50 -26.14
C LYS A 113 -14.70 16.19 -27.47
N GLU A 114 -15.71 16.57 -28.24
CA GLU A 114 -15.55 17.33 -29.49
C GLU A 114 -14.86 18.68 -29.23
N LEU A 115 -15.29 19.42 -28.19
CA LEU A 115 -14.67 20.68 -27.76
C LEU A 115 -13.21 20.48 -27.34
N ALA A 116 -12.92 19.46 -26.53
CA ALA A 116 -11.56 19.16 -26.07
C ALA A 116 -10.60 18.81 -27.23
N ASN A 117 -11.08 18.06 -28.22
CA ASN A 117 -10.29 17.71 -29.42
C ASN A 117 -9.99 18.93 -30.29
N ALA A 118 -10.89 19.90 -30.33
CA ALA A 118 -10.80 21.08 -31.17
C ALA A 118 -9.82 22.15 -30.65
N GLU A 119 -9.51 22.12 -29.35
CA GLU A 119 -8.61 23.08 -28.69
C GLU A 119 -7.14 22.62 -28.63
N GLY A 120 -6.81 21.43 -29.13
CA GLY A 120 -5.42 20.94 -29.14
C GLY A 120 -4.81 20.76 -27.74
N THR A 121 -5.59 20.91 -26.68
CA THR A 121 -5.20 20.68 -25.30
C THR A 121 -5.49 19.23 -24.90
N THR A 122 -4.42 18.44 -24.87
CA THR A 122 -4.18 17.25 -24.03
C THR A 122 -5.33 16.25 -23.80
N VAL A 123 -5.09 15.04 -24.31
CA VAL A 123 -5.31 13.72 -23.69
C VAL A 123 -6.55 13.60 -22.77
N PRO A 124 -7.56 12.77 -23.13
CA PRO A 124 -8.62 12.40 -22.20
C PRO A 124 -8.00 11.83 -20.93
N SER A 125 -8.43 12.32 -19.76
CA SER A 125 -7.99 11.89 -18.44
C SER A 125 -7.61 10.41 -18.39
N GLY A 126 -6.32 10.11 -18.55
CA GLY A 126 -5.70 9.11 -17.69
C GLY A 126 -5.94 9.54 -16.27
N ASN A 127 -6.16 8.58 -15.38
CA ASN A 127 -6.40 8.81 -13.95
C ASN A 127 -5.89 10.16 -13.50
N ASP A 128 -6.74 10.95 -12.86
CA ASP A 128 -6.23 11.99 -12.01
C ASP A 128 -5.47 11.29 -10.88
N SER A 129 -4.17 11.04 -11.12
CA SER A 129 -3.30 10.36 -10.18
C SER A 129 -3.24 11.14 -8.87
N SER A 130 -3.66 12.41 -8.85
CA SER A 130 -3.79 13.19 -7.63
C SER A 130 -4.88 12.67 -6.69
N GLN A 131 -5.87 11.90 -7.15
CA GLN A 131 -6.85 11.28 -6.25
C GLN A 131 -6.26 10.06 -5.54
N LEU A 132 -5.44 9.27 -6.24
CA LEU A 132 -4.76 8.09 -5.67
C LEU A 132 -3.50 8.46 -4.88
N TYR A 133 -2.81 9.51 -5.32
CA TYR A 133 -1.58 10.03 -4.75
C TYR A 133 -1.70 11.55 -4.53
N PRO A 134 -2.53 11.97 -3.55
CA PRO A 134 -2.75 13.39 -3.30
C PRO A 134 -1.47 14.08 -2.82
N THR A 135 -1.29 15.32 -3.25
CA THR A 135 -0.25 16.19 -2.69
C THR A 135 -0.81 16.91 -1.48
N GLU A 136 -0.10 16.87 -0.36
CA GLU A 136 -0.44 17.60 0.86
C GLU A 136 0.72 18.50 1.25
N ALA A 137 0.41 19.54 2.04
CA ALA A 137 1.45 20.39 2.60
C ALA A 137 2.37 19.59 3.53
N THR A 138 3.67 19.72 3.32
CA THR A 138 4.68 19.10 4.18
C THR A 138 4.58 19.67 5.60
N PRO A 139 4.39 18.83 6.63
CA PRO A 139 4.28 19.32 8.00
C PRO A 139 5.62 19.85 8.50
N THR A 140 5.55 20.86 9.38
CA THR A 140 6.72 21.32 10.15
C THR A 140 6.82 20.47 11.40
N LEU A 141 7.94 19.77 11.57
CA LEU A 141 8.18 18.89 12.71
C LEU A 141 9.28 19.45 13.60
N THR A 142 9.04 19.52 14.90
CA THR A 142 10.03 19.95 15.90
C THR A 142 11.20 18.96 16.02
N GLY A 143 10.99 17.70 15.61
CA GLY A 143 11.97 16.62 15.70
C GLY A 143 12.93 16.49 14.52
N GLY A 144 12.75 17.25 13.43
CA GLY A 144 13.59 17.14 12.24
C GLY A 144 12.97 17.72 10.96
N LYS A 145 13.75 17.71 9.88
CA LYS A 145 13.32 18.18 8.56
C LYS A 145 12.72 17.03 7.76
N VAL A 146 11.51 17.19 7.23
CA VAL A 146 10.94 16.25 6.26
C VAL A 146 11.67 16.40 4.93
N LEU A 147 12.40 15.37 4.51
CA LEU A 147 13.13 15.31 3.24
C LEU A 147 12.20 14.92 2.09
N SER A 148 11.31 13.96 2.33
CA SER A 148 10.29 13.57 1.37
C SER A 148 8.99 13.14 2.05
N GLN A 149 7.88 13.34 1.35
CA GLN A 149 6.56 12.89 1.75
C GLN A 149 5.89 12.18 0.58
N LYS A 150 5.25 11.04 0.87
CA LYS A 150 4.37 10.35 -0.08
C LYS A 150 3.02 10.13 0.58
N VAL A 151 1.94 10.33 -0.17
CA VAL A 151 0.57 10.04 0.28
C VAL A 151 -0.09 9.10 -0.71
N THR A 152 -0.84 8.13 -0.21
CA THR A 152 -1.60 7.18 -1.00
C THR A 152 -3.00 7.04 -0.41
N GLN A 153 -4.02 7.29 -1.22
CA GLN A 153 -5.41 7.01 -0.85
C GLN A 153 -5.65 5.51 -0.95
N LEU A 154 -6.03 4.85 0.15
CA LEU A 154 -6.22 3.40 0.20
C LEU A 154 -7.69 3.00 0.03
N ALA A 155 -8.61 3.85 0.50
CA ALA A 155 -10.06 3.79 0.34
C ALA A 155 -10.63 5.18 0.67
N PRO A 156 -11.87 5.54 0.30
CA PRO A 156 -12.47 6.80 0.76
C PRO A 156 -12.33 6.97 2.28
N GLY A 157 -11.78 8.10 2.72
CA GLY A 157 -11.57 8.40 4.15
C GLY A 157 -10.39 7.69 4.83
N ILE A 158 -9.65 6.82 4.12
CA ILE A 158 -8.44 6.15 4.63
C ILE A 158 -7.23 6.42 3.72
N ARG A 159 -6.16 6.99 4.27
CA ARG A 159 -4.92 7.28 3.53
C ARG A 159 -3.66 6.82 4.28
N LYS A 160 -2.67 6.36 3.52
CA LYS A 160 -1.29 6.12 3.98
C LYS A 160 -0.44 7.36 3.69
N LYS A 161 0.41 7.74 4.63
CA LYS A 161 1.48 8.72 4.44
C LYS A 161 2.81 8.09 4.83
N TYR A 162 3.86 8.43 4.09
CA TYR A 162 5.24 8.10 4.42
C TYR A 162 6.05 9.39 4.50
N PHE A 163 6.88 9.50 5.53
CA PHE A 163 7.82 10.58 5.74
C PHE A 163 9.23 10.02 5.87
N ASP A 164 10.14 10.56 5.07
CA ASP A 164 11.58 10.47 5.27
C ASP A 164 12.03 11.75 6.00
N ILE A 165 12.58 11.60 7.20
CA ILE A 165 12.89 12.72 8.09
C ILE A 165 14.36 12.69 8.47
N ASP A 166 15.06 13.80 8.24
CA ASP A 166 16.34 14.06 8.84
C ASP A 166 16.13 14.57 10.29
N GLY A 167 16.15 13.62 11.23
CA GLY A 167 15.84 13.86 12.63
C GLY A 167 17.05 14.28 13.46
N ALA A 168 16.79 14.97 14.59
CA ALA A 168 17.85 15.42 15.51
C ALA A 168 18.73 14.28 16.09
N ILE A 169 18.25 13.04 16.05
CA ILE A 169 18.98 11.84 16.50
C ILE A 169 19.33 10.90 15.33
N GLY A 170 19.24 11.39 14.09
CA GLY A 170 19.45 10.67 12.84
C GLY A 170 18.15 10.42 12.06
N ALA A 171 18.31 9.82 10.87
CA ALA A 171 17.24 9.52 9.93
C ALA A 171 16.06 8.78 10.59
N GLN A 172 14.84 9.11 10.17
CA GLN A 172 13.61 8.45 10.59
C GLN A 172 12.73 8.12 9.37
N ASN A 173 12.31 6.86 9.27
CA ASN A 173 11.24 6.43 8.40
C ASN A 173 9.95 6.33 9.21
N VAL A 174 8.96 7.14 8.84
CA VAL A 174 7.68 7.23 9.56
C VAL A 174 6.53 6.94 8.61
N PHE A 175 5.69 5.98 8.98
CA PHE A 175 4.49 5.59 8.26
C PHE A 175 3.27 6.00 9.08
N VAL A 176 2.30 6.66 8.44
CA VAL A 176 1.06 7.11 9.07
C VAL A 176 -0.13 6.57 8.31
N ILE A 177 -1.06 5.91 9.00
CA ILE A 177 -2.37 5.59 8.45
C ILE A 177 -3.38 6.54 9.09
N GLU A 178 -4.12 7.28 8.28
CA GLU A 178 -5.11 8.23 8.74
C GLU A 178 -6.51 7.80 8.32
N TYR A 179 -7.43 7.83 9.28
CA TYR A 179 -8.86 7.57 9.15
C TYR A 179 -9.62 8.84 9.54
N ASP A 180 -10.47 9.33 8.65
CA ASP A 180 -11.11 10.64 8.82
C ASP A 180 -12.22 10.68 9.89
N GLY A 181 -12.73 9.52 10.33
CA GLY A 181 -13.81 9.42 11.32
C GLY A 181 -15.18 9.92 10.85
N LYS A 182 -15.35 10.18 9.54
CA LYS A 182 -16.53 10.86 8.98
C LYS A 182 -17.07 10.17 7.73
N THR A 183 -16.21 9.54 6.95
CA THR A 183 -16.63 8.81 5.75
C THR A 183 -17.43 7.57 6.16
N SER A 184 -18.62 7.43 5.60
CA SER A 184 -19.43 6.22 5.78
C SER A 184 -18.76 5.00 5.15
N ASN A 185 -19.09 3.79 5.63
CA ASN A 185 -18.59 2.52 5.10
C ASN A 185 -17.08 2.33 5.21
N VAL A 186 -16.43 3.02 6.14
CA VAL A 186 -15.09 2.72 6.61
C VAL A 186 -15.08 2.69 8.12
N GLY A 187 -14.14 1.99 8.71
CA GLY A 187 -14.08 1.87 10.16
C GLY A 187 -12.77 1.30 10.67
N LEU A 188 -12.68 1.20 11.98
CA LEU A 188 -11.62 0.52 12.69
C LEU A 188 -12.17 -0.78 13.27
N LYS A 189 -11.36 -1.83 13.22
CA LYS A 189 -11.65 -3.13 13.82
C LYS A 189 -10.43 -3.63 14.58
N THR A 190 -10.64 -4.29 15.71
CA THR A 190 -9.56 -4.96 16.43
C THR A 190 -9.58 -6.44 16.11
N GLU A 191 -8.39 -7.04 16.04
CA GLU A 191 -8.23 -8.44 15.63
C GLU A 191 -7.25 -9.16 16.55
N LEU A 192 -7.53 -10.43 16.87
CA LEU A 192 -6.69 -11.26 17.74
C LEU A 192 -5.80 -12.17 16.91
N ALA A 193 -4.64 -12.52 17.47
CA ALA A 193 -3.85 -13.62 16.95
C ALA A 193 -4.64 -14.93 17.03
N LYS A 194 -4.81 -15.63 15.90
CA LYS A 194 -5.48 -16.95 15.85
C LYS A 194 -6.88 -16.97 16.47
N ASP A 195 -7.62 -15.86 16.41
CA ASP A 195 -8.94 -15.69 17.04
C ASP A 195 -8.96 -15.97 18.55
N GLN A 196 -7.83 -15.78 19.25
CA GLN A 196 -7.68 -16.05 20.69
C GLN A 196 -6.75 -15.03 21.37
N LEU A 197 -7.05 -14.70 22.62
CA LEU A 197 -6.21 -13.88 23.49
C LEU A 197 -4.87 -14.57 23.75
N VAL A 198 -4.88 -15.88 24.00
CA VAL A 198 -3.65 -16.66 24.15
C VAL A 198 -3.17 -17.09 22.77
N GLY A 199 -2.34 -16.25 22.16
CA GLY A 199 -1.83 -16.52 20.82
C GLY A 199 -0.85 -15.45 20.35
N LEU A 200 0.00 -15.85 19.41
CA LEU A 200 0.88 -14.93 18.69
C LEU A 200 0.78 -15.22 17.20
N GLU A 201 0.61 -14.16 16.42
CA GLU A 201 0.52 -14.18 14.96
C GLU A 201 1.02 -12.84 14.42
N THR A 202 1.61 -12.82 13.23
CA THR A 202 2.09 -11.57 12.63
C THR A 202 0.92 -10.62 12.32
N THR A 203 1.18 -9.30 12.30
CA THR A 203 0.14 -8.29 12.00
C THR A 203 -0.43 -8.52 10.60
N SER A 204 0.42 -8.86 9.63
CA SER A 204 0.01 -9.20 8.26
C SER A 204 -0.85 -10.46 8.18
N SER A 205 -0.58 -11.47 9.00
CA SER A 205 -1.38 -12.70 9.02
C SER A 205 -2.73 -12.48 9.69
N GLN A 206 -2.78 -11.78 10.82
CA GLN A 206 -4.03 -11.34 11.45
C GLN A 206 -4.90 -10.51 10.48
N ALA A 207 -4.31 -9.53 9.79
CA ALA A 207 -5.04 -8.70 8.84
C ALA A 207 -5.55 -9.47 7.61
N ASN A 208 -4.88 -10.54 7.20
CA ASN A 208 -5.24 -11.36 6.03
C ASN A 208 -6.07 -12.61 6.39
N SER A 209 -6.19 -12.99 7.67
CA SER A 209 -7.03 -14.10 8.15
C SER A 209 -8.49 -13.72 8.24
N VAL A 210 -8.77 -12.42 8.42
CA VAL A 210 -10.13 -11.87 8.39
C VAL A 210 -10.81 -12.23 7.09
N GLU A 211 -11.90 -12.99 7.20
CA GLU A 211 -12.66 -13.50 6.06
C GLU A 211 -13.12 -12.33 5.19
N GLN A 212 -12.57 -12.26 3.98
CA GLN A 212 -12.95 -11.29 2.95
C GLN A 212 -14.29 -11.69 2.33
N ASN A 213 -15.35 -11.74 3.14
CA ASN A 213 -16.71 -11.76 2.61
C ASN A 213 -17.08 -10.32 2.23
N ASP A 214 -17.95 -10.11 1.24
CA ASP A 214 -18.34 -8.79 0.68
C ASP A 214 -18.89 -7.77 1.71
N SER A 215 -18.88 -8.10 3.01
CA SER A 215 -19.20 -7.21 4.13
C SER A 215 -18.11 -6.19 4.41
N TYR A 216 -16.82 -6.52 4.26
CA TYR A 216 -15.70 -5.56 4.38
C TYR A 216 -14.35 -6.10 3.89
N HIS A 217 -13.46 -5.15 3.54
CA HIS A 217 -12.09 -5.37 3.13
C HIS A 217 -11.11 -4.70 4.10
N VAL A 218 -10.02 -5.40 4.43
CA VAL A 218 -8.92 -4.80 5.20
C VAL A 218 -8.03 -4.01 4.24
N VAL A 219 -7.86 -2.71 4.51
CA VAL A 219 -7.05 -1.82 3.66
C VAL A 219 -5.72 -1.43 4.30
N ALA A 220 -5.65 -1.44 5.63
CA ALA A 220 -4.44 -1.23 6.40
C ALA A 220 -4.54 -1.84 7.79
N GLY A 221 -3.42 -1.96 8.50
CA GLY A 221 -3.37 -2.39 9.89
C GLY A 221 -2.03 -2.06 10.55
N VAL A 222 -2.04 -2.01 11.88
CA VAL A 222 -0.83 -1.88 12.71
C VAL A 222 -0.89 -2.84 13.90
N ASN A 223 0.26 -3.19 14.46
CA ASN A 223 0.33 -3.89 15.74
C ASN A 223 -0.29 -3.03 16.86
N ALA A 224 -0.85 -3.66 17.89
CA ALA A 224 -1.57 -2.96 18.96
C ALA A 224 -0.98 -3.18 20.37
N ASP A 225 -1.62 -3.99 21.21
CA ASP A 225 -1.42 -4.00 22.66
C ASP A 225 -0.03 -4.49 23.07
N TYR A 226 0.38 -4.12 24.28
CA TYR A 226 1.40 -4.88 25.00
C TYR A 226 0.83 -6.24 25.40
N PHE A 227 1.68 -7.26 25.42
CA PHE A 227 1.27 -8.62 25.73
C PHE A 227 2.29 -9.37 26.60
N ASP A 228 1.84 -10.44 27.24
CA ASP A 228 2.70 -11.32 28.03
C ASP A 228 3.39 -12.40 27.18
N LYS A 229 4.20 -13.25 27.82
CA LYS A 229 4.90 -14.34 27.14
C LYS A 229 3.98 -15.41 26.51
N GLN A 230 2.70 -15.45 26.84
CA GLN A 230 1.70 -16.34 26.24
C GLN A 230 1.00 -15.67 25.03
N GLY A 231 1.27 -14.38 24.79
CA GLY A 231 0.59 -13.58 23.78
C GLY A 231 -0.68 -12.91 24.25
N GLN A 232 -0.98 -12.94 25.56
CA GLN A 232 -2.20 -12.33 26.08
C GLN A 232 -2.04 -10.80 26.19
N PRO A 233 -2.93 -9.99 25.57
CA PRO A 233 -3.00 -8.55 25.78
C PRO A 233 -3.09 -8.18 27.27
N ILE A 234 -2.29 -7.21 27.71
CA ILE A 234 -2.17 -6.86 29.13
C ILE A 234 -3.43 -6.17 29.67
N ASP A 235 -4.11 -5.36 28.85
CA ASP A 235 -5.16 -4.45 29.33
C ASP A 235 -6.53 -4.63 28.64
N LEU A 236 -7.39 -3.61 28.69
CA LEU A 236 -8.75 -3.64 28.16
C LEU A 236 -8.77 -3.81 26.64
N MET A 237 -9.34 -4.92 26.19
CA MET A 237 -9.67 -5.17 24.78
C MET A 237 -11.18 -5.37 24.64
N MET A 238 -11.76 -4.75 23.62
CA MET A 238 -13.15 -4.90 23.23
C MET A 238 -13.20 -5.20 21.74
N MET A 239 -14.01 -6.18 21.34
CA MET A 239 -14.25 -6.55 19.95
C MET A 239 -15.75 -6.62 19.71
N ASP A 240 -16.20 -6.01 18.61
CA ASP A 240 -17.60 -6.06 18.17
C ASP A 240 -18.63 -5.70 19.28
N GLY A 241 -18.22 -4.84 20.21
CA GLY A 241 -19.04 -4.35 21.32
C GLY A 241 -19.11 -5.27 22.52
N SER A 242 -18.20 -6.24 22.68
CA SER A 242 -18.07 -7.06 23.87
C SER A 242 -16.68 -6.90 24.49
N ILE A 243 -16.59 -6.93 25.82
CA ILE A 243 -15.33 -7.01 26.54
C ILE A 243 -14.70 -8.37 26.27
N VAL A 244 -13.47 -8.34 25.77
CA VAL A 244 -12.64 -9.52 25.52
C VAL A 244 -11.65 -9.71 26.67
N SER A 245 -11.08 -8.65 27.22
CA SER A 245 -10.21 -8.71 28.40
C SER A 245 -10.33 -7.46 29.26
N THR A 246 -10.14 -7.57 30.58
CA THR A 246 -10.14 -6.42 31.51
C THR A 246 -8.73 -5.93 31.83
N SER A 247 -8.55 -4.66 32.19
CA SER A 247 -7.22 -4.08 32.50
C SER A 247 -6.49 -4.75 33.67
N GLN A 248 -5.16 -4.80 33.59
CA GLN A 248 -4.27 -5.18 34.71
C GLN A 248 -3.36 -4.02 35.14
N THR A 249 -3.11 -3.07 34.25
CA THR A 249 -2.33 -1.86 34.52
C THR A 249 -3.11 -0.92 35.45
N PRO A 250 -2.47 -0.34 36.48
CA PRO A 250 -3.09 0.64 37.36
C PRO A 250 -3.70 1.82 36.61
N LEU A 251 -4.82 2.36 37.10
CA LEU A 251 -5.61 3.39 36.41
C LEU A 251 -4.82 4.66 36.04
N ASN A 252 -3.82 5.03 36.85
CA ASN A 252 -2.95 6.19 36.61
C ASN A 252 -1.92 5.99 35.49
N GLU A 253 -1.69 4.74 35.09
CA GLU A 253 -0.77 4.34 34.01
C GLU A 253 -1.53 3.85 32.77
N LEU A 254 -2.78 3.45 32.92
CA LEU A 254 -3.59 2.88 31.85
C LEU A 254 -3.83 3.89 30.71
N ALA A 255 -3.59 3.44 29.47
CA ALA A 255 -4.00 4.14 28.26
C ALA A 255 -4.75 3.17 27.35
N VAL A 256 -5.98 3.51 26.99
CA VAL A 256 -6.82 2.71 26.10
C VAL A 256 -7.38 3.60 25.01
N LEU A 257 -7.36 3.12 23.78
CA LEU A 257 -8.13 3.66 22.67
C LEU A 257 -9.47 2.92 22.64
N GLY A 258 -10.58 3.65 22.74
CA GLY A 258 -11.92 3.14 22.49
C GLY A 258 -12.50 3.76 21.23
N VAL A 259 -13.07 2.95 20.34
CA VAL A 259 -13.77 3.40 19.12
C VAL A 259 -15.25 3.06 19.24
N LYS A 260 -16.10 4.06 19.04
CA LYS A 260 -17.57 3.95 19.09
C LYS A 260 -18.14 3.51 17.75
N ALA A 261 -19.40 3.05 17.75
CA ALA A 261 -20.10 2.61 16.55
C ALA A 261 -20.26 3.71 15.48
N ASP A 262 -20.25 5.00 15.87
CA ASP A 262 -20.31 6.14 14.97
C ASP A 262 -18.94 6.56 14.39
N GLY A 263 -17.88 5.80 14.67
CA GLY A 263 -16.52 6.07 14.21
C GLY A 263 -15.73 7.07 15.07
N LYS A 264 -16.35 7.70 16.08
CA LYS A 264 -15.62 8.55 17.03
C LYS A 264 -14.76 7.71 17.95
N ALA A 265 -13.62 8.25 18.35
CA ALA A 265 -12.75 7.61 19.33
C ALA A 265 -12.49 8.47 20.56
N ILE A 266 -12.11 7.77 21.63
CA ILE A 266 -11.67 8.33 22.90
C ILE A 266 -10.36 7.65 23.31
N ILE A 267 -9.44 8.41 23.91
CA ILE A 267 -8.24 7.87 24.56
C ILE A 267 -8.32 8.21 26.05
N GLY A 268 -8.26 7.19 26.90
CA GLY A 268 -8.46 7.37 28.33
C GLY A 268 -8.03 6.18 29.17
N ALA A 269 -8.50 6.17 30.43
CA ALA A 269 -8.24 5.13 31.40
C ALA A 269 -9.58 4.70 32.02
N PRO A 270 -10.35 3.83 31.37
CA PRO A 270 -11.65 3.42 31.88
C PRO A 270 -11.52 2.43 33.04
N GLN A 271 -12.34 2.61 34.07
CA GLN A 271 -12.61 1.58 35.07
C GLN A 271 -13.85 0.79 34.66
N VAL A 272 -13.81 -0.52 34.84
CA VAL A 272 -14.94 -1.42 34.58
C VAL A 272 -15.41 -2.05 35.88
N ALA A 273 -16.71 -2.01 36.14
CA ALA A 273 -17.36 -2.71 37.24
C ALA A 273 -18.40 -3.68 36.66
N MET A 274 -18.36 -4.93 37.10
CA MET A 274 -19.23 -6.00 36.61
C MET A 274 -19.89 -6.70 37.78
N ASN A 275 -21.17 -7.03 37.65
CA ASN A 275 -21.93 -7.74 38.66
C ASN A 275 -22.82 -8.80 38.03
N VAL A 276 -22.90 -9.98 38.66
CA VAL A 276 -23.78 -11.07 38.25
C VAL A 276 -24.93 -11.23 39.25
N SER A 277 -26.16 -11.37 38.76
CA SER A 277 -27.33 -11.77 39.54
C SER A 277 -27.88 -13.11 39.05
N VAL A 278 -28.43 -13.90 39.96
CA VAL A 278 -29.06 -15.20 39.68
C VAL A 278 -30.55 -15.07 39.96
N ASN A 279 -31.41 -15.36 38.98
CA ASN A 279 -32.88 -15.25 39.09
C ASN A 279 -33.36 -13.89 39.67
N GLY A 280 -32.67 -12.80 39.35
CA GLY A 280 -32.99 -11.46 39.84
C GLY A 280 -32.67 -11.21 41.33
N GLN A 281 -31.94 -12.11 42.00
CA GLN A 281 -31.49 -11.93 43.38
C GLN A 281 -30.29 -10.97 43.50
N ALA A 282 -29.86 -10.72 44.74
CA ALA A 282 -28.73 -9.85 45.06
C ALA A 282 -27.48 -10.21 44.23
N SER A 283 -26.81 -9.19 43.70
CA SER A 283 -25.71 -9.36 42.78
C SER A 283 -24.37 -9.63 43.48
N TYR A 284 -23.50 -10.40 42.83
CA TYR A 284 -22.11 -10.66 43.23
C TYR A 284 -21.15 -9.98 42.26
N ALA A 285 -20.06 -9.39 42.77
CA ALA A 285 -19.08 -8.69 41.95
C ALA A 285 -18.24 -9.67 41.12
N ILE A 286 -17.98 -9.33 39.85
CA ILE A 286 -17.09 -10.07 38.97
C ILE A 286 -15.78 -9.27 38.85
N ASP A 287 -14.65 -9.93 39.12
CA ASP A 287 -13.34 -9.29 39.18
C ASP A 287 -12.77 -9.01 37.78
N SER A 288 -12.99 -9.92 36.83
CA SER A 288 -12.33 -9.81 35.52
C SER A 288 -12.96 -10.68 34.42
N VAL A 289 -12.60 -10.35 33.18
CA VAL A 289 -12.90 -11.13 31.98
C VAL A 289 -11.59 -11.68 31.44
N ASN A 290 -11.56 -13.00 31.20
CA ASN A 290 -10.45 -13.71 30.57
C ASN A 290 -9.09 -13.48 31.25
N ARG A 291 -9.08 -13.39 32.58
CA ARG A 291 -7.84 -13.29 33.38
C ARG A 291 -7.61 -14.56 34.19
N LYS A 292 -6.43 -14.68 34.79
CA LYS A 292 -6.17 -15.78 35.73
C LYS A 292 -7.11 -15.69 36.93
N ARG A 293 -7.77 -16.80 37.28
CA ARG A 293 -8.53 -16.92 38.53
C ARG A 293 -7.57 -16.94 39.73
N SER A 294 -7.54 -15.84 40.48
CA SER A 294 -6.78 -15.73 41.73
C SER A 294 -7.65 -16.09 42.94
N ALA A 295 -7.05 -16.09 44.13
CA ALA A 295 -7.78 -16.34 45.36
C ALA A 295 -8.94 -15.35 45.54
N ASN A 296 -10.12 -15.86 45.88
CA ASN A 296 -11.37 -15.13 46.09
C ASN A 296 -12.01 -14.53 44.82
N HIS A 297 -11.37 -14.64 43.65
CA HIS A 297 -11.90 -14.00 42.45
C HIS A 297 -13.07 -14.79 41.84
N LEU A 298 -14.02 -14.04 41.26
CA LEU A 298 -14.97 -14.49 40.26
C LEU A 298 -14.53 -13.96 38.88
N VAL A 299 -14.29 -14.87 37.93
CA VAL A 299 -13.82 -14.53 36.58
C VAL A 299 -14.82 -15.05 35.54
N ILE A 300 -15.11 -14.23 34.52
CA ILE A 300 -15.80 -14.68 33.31
C ILE A 300 -14.76 -15.16 32.30
N TYR A 301 -14.92 -16.36 31.75
CA TYR A 301 -14.18 -16.83 30.57
C TYR A 301 -15.11 -16.90 29.35
N THR A 302 -14.65 -16.34 28.22
CA THR A 302 -15.32 -16.39 26.91
C THR A 302 -14.51 -17.25 25.94
N ARG A 303 -15.11 -17.60 24.79
CA ARG A 303 -14.42 -18.35 23.71
C ARG A 303 -13.15 -17.66 23.19
N ASP A 304 -13.03 -16.35 23.40
CA ASP A 304 -11.89 -15.56 22.93
C ASP A 304 -10.66 -15.77 23.80
N PHE A 305 -10.75 -16.41 24.98
CA PHE A 305 -9.58 -16.64 25.84
C PHE A 305 -8.61 -17.67 25.28
N ASN A 306 -9.06 -18.92 25.20
CA ASN A 306 -8.30 -20.10 24.78
C ASN A 306 -9.31 -21.25 24.50
N ALA A 307 -8.83 -22.48 24.29
CA ALA A 307 -9.68 -23.67 24.18
C ALA A 307 -10.39 -24.05 25.49
N THR A 308 -9.77 -23.75 26.64
CA THR A 308 -10.30 -24.03 27.99
C THR A 308 -10.01 -22.88 28.95
N THR A 309 -10.62 -22.88 30.14
CA THR A 309 -10.37 -21.85 31.17
C THR A 309 -8.96 -21.89 31.75
N GLY A 310 -8.24 -23.03 31.65
CA GLY A 310 -6.90 -23.18 32.21
C GLY A 310 -6.83 -23.06 33.73
N THR A 311 -7.96 -23.17 34.42
CA THR A 311 -8.05 -23.07 35.88
C THR A 311 -7.73 -24.41 36.55
N ASN A 312 -7.33 -24.36 37.82
CA ASN A 312 -7.16 -25.55 38.65
C ASN A 312 -8.50 -26.00 39.26
N GLU A 313 -8.47 -27.10 40.00
CA GLU A 313 -9.59 -27.73 40.68
C GLU A 313 -10.10 -26.96 41.92
N LEU A 314 -9.39 -25.93 42.38
CA LEU A 314 -9.69 -25.21 43.63
C LEU A 314 -10.85 -24.19 43.48
N GLY A 315 -11.92 -24.55 42.78
CA GLY A 315 -13.03 -23.63 42.50
C GLY A 315 -14.30 -24.30 42.00
N THR A 316 -15.27 -23.45 41.65
CA THR A 316 -16.53 -23.85 41.01
C THR A 316 -16.63 -23.16 39.67
N GLU A 317 -16.99 -23.90 38.62
CA GLU A 317 -17.22 -23.39 37.26
C GLU A 317 -18.67 -23.61 36.85
N VAL A 318 -19.34 -22.53 36.46
CA VAL A 318 -20.72 -22.53 35.98
C VAL A 318 -20.73 -22.18 34.49
N ARG A 319 -21.26 -23.09 33.66
CA ARG A 319 -21.46 -22.87 32.23
C ARG A 319 -22.80 -22.20 31.99
N VAL A 320 -22.77 -21.09 31.27
CA VAL A 320 -23.95 -20.29 30.96
C VAL A 320 -24.07 -20.15 29.45
N LYS A 321 -25.21 -20.58 28.91
CA LYS A 321 -25.59 -20.29 27.51
C LYS A 321 -26.05 -18.85 27.42
N ILE A 322 -25.51 -18.08 26.49
CA ILE A 322 -25.95 -16.70 26.25
C ILE A 322 -27.29 -16.74 25.51
N ASP A 323 -28.32 -16.11 26.09
CA ASP A 323 -29.63 -15.99 25.47
C ASP A 323 -29.81 -14.62 24.79
N SER A 324 -29.27 -13.55 25.39
CA SER A 324 -29.30 -12.20 24.80
C SER A 324 -28.27 -11.25 25.43
N GLY A 325 -28.08 -10.10 24.78
CA GLY A 325 -27.18 -9.04 25.25
C GLY A 325 -25.69 -9.35 25.02
N LYS A 326 -24.86 -8.39 25.41
CA LYS A 326 -23.40 -8.47 25.31
C LYS A 326 -22.75 -8.09 26.64
N LEU A 327 -21.51 -8.54 26.82
CA LEU A 327 -20.69 -8.16 27.96
C LEU A 327 -20.10 -6.75 27.73
N ASN A 328 -20.91 -5.71 27.91
CA ASN A 328 -20.52 -4.31 27.68
C ASN A 328 -21.28 -3.34 28.60
N GLY A 329 -20.98 -2.05 28.49
CA GLY A 329 -21.55 -1.04 29.38
C GLY A 329 -22.97 -0.57 29.04
N SER A 330 -23.57 -1.05 27.95
CA SER A 330 -24.87 -0.59 27.44
C SER A 330 -25.96 -1.67 27.45
N GLU A 331 -25.57 -2.94 27.59
CA GLU A 331 -26.46 -4.10 27.59
C GLU A 331 -26.27 -4.93 28.87
N THR A 332 -27.30 -5.67 29.25
CA THR A 332 -27.19 -6.74 30.25
C THR A 332 -27.05 -8.06 29.50
N LEU A 333 -25.97 -8.80 29.72
CA LEU A 333 -25.84 -10.15 29.20
C LEU A 333 -26.74 -11.07 30.04
N VAL A 334 -27.69 -11.73 29.37
CA VAL A 334 -28.60 -12.69 30.00
C VAL A 334 -28.34 -14.07 29.44
N GLY A 335 -28.30 -15.07 30.31
CA GLY A 335 -28.09 -16.45 29.91
C GLY A 335 -28.68 -17.46 30.88
N THR A 336 -28.73 -18.72 30.43
CA THR A 336 -29.28 -19.85 31.19
C THR A 336 -28.16 -20.80 31.60
N VAL A 337 -28.14 -21.24 32.85
CA VAL A 337 -27.15 -22.18 33.37
C VAL A 337 -27.35 -23.56 32.77
N LEU A 338 -26.29 -24.10 32.15
CA LEU A 338 -26.27 -25.45 31.58
C LEU A 338 -25.62 -26.47 32.52
N GLU A 339 -24.63 -26.05 33.29
CA GLU A 339 -23.78 -26.93 34.08
C GLU A 339 -23.16 -26.16 35.25
N ASN A 340 -22.99 -26.81 36.39
CA ASN A 340 -22.29 -26.29 37.56
C ASN A 340 -21.41 -27.39 38.16
N VAL A 341 -20.09 -27.20 38.12
CA VAL A 341 -19.11 -28.21 38.56
C VAL A 341 -18.15 -27.60 39.57
N THR A 342 -18.01 -28.25 40.72
CA THR A 342 -17.05 -27.91 41.78
C THR A 342 -15.89 -28.89 41.79
N GLY A 343 -14.67 -28.42 42.04
CA GLY A 343 -13.55 -29.32 42.31
C GLY A 343 -12.89 -29.92 41.07
N VAL A 344 -13.12 -29.34 39.89
CA VAL A 344 -12.60 -29.86 38.60
C VAL A 344 -11.79 -28.81 37.86
N GLY A 345 -12.40 -27.65 37.53
CA GLY A 345 -11.75 -26.59 36.77
C GLY A 345 -11.53 -26.95 35.29
N ASN A 346 -10.81 -26.06 34.59
CA ASN A 346 -10.38 -26.23 33.20
C ASN A 346 -11.51 -26.52 32.18
N ALA A 347 -12.71 -25.95 32.36
CA ALA A 347 -13.82 -26.14 31.45
C ALA A 347 -13.51 -25.73 30.01
N LYS A 348 -14.08 -26.48 29.04
CA LYS A 348 -14.03 -26.14 27.61
C LYS A 348 -14.81 -24.85 27.31
N LEU A 349 -14.24 -24.00 26.48
CA LEU A 349 -14.84 -22.73 26.04
C LEU A 349 -15.49 -22.89 24.66
N ASN A 350 -16.79 -22.59 24.57
CA ASN A 350 -17.60 -22.76 23.36
C ASN A 350 -18.16 -21.41 22.88
N LYS A 351 -18.47 -21.32 21.57
CA LYS A 351 -19.18 -20.15 21.02
C LYS A 351 -20.60 -20.08 21.59
N GLY A 352 -21.07 -18.88 21.92
CA GLY A 352 -22.42 -18.66 22.48
C GLY A 352 -22.55 -19.04 23.96
N GLU A 353 -21.45 -19.35 24.65
CA GLU A 353 -21.42 -19.70 26.06
C GLU A 353 -20.33 -18.90 26.79
N VAL A 354 -20.50 -18.70 28.10
CA VAL A 354 -19.47 -18.21 29.01
C VAL A 354 -19.31 -19.16 30.20
N ILE A 355 -18.14 -19.13 30.83
CA ILE A 355 -17.90 -19.81 32.10
C ILE A 355 -17.71 -18.77 33.20
N LEU A 356 -18.49 -18.87 34.27
CA LEU A 356 -18.22 -18.17 35.53
C LEU A 356 -17.35 -19.08 36.39
N SER A 357 -16.12 -18.66 36.72
CA SER A 357 -15.17 -19.45 37.49
C SER A 357 -14.83 -18.74 38.80
N GLY A 358 -15.20 -19.34 39.94
CA GLY A 358 -15.08 -18.76 41.27
C GLY A 358 -14.08 -19.51 42.16
N HIS A 359 -13.24 -18.78 42.90
CA HIS A 359 -12.38 -19.32 43.97
C HIS A 359 -12.91 -18.93 45.35
N ASN A 360 -12.78 -19.81 46.35
CA ASN A 360 -13.15 -19.56 47.76
C ASN A 360 -14.52 -18.88 47.90
N PHE A 361 -14.61 -17.60 48.33
CA PHE A 361 -15.91 -16.91 48.49
C PHE A 361 -16.74 -16.85 47.21
N ALA A 362 -16.12 -16.66 46.05
CA ALA A 362 -16.81 -16.70 44.77
C ALA A 362 -17.26 -18.13 44.41
N SER A 363 -16.49 -19.14 44.82
CA SER A 363 -16.89 -20.56 44.69
C SER A 363 -18.13 -20.86 45.54
N GLU A 364 -18.17 -20.39 46.79
CA GLU A 364 -19.32 -20.55 47.68
C GLU A 364 -20.58 -19.83 47.19
N PHE A 365 -20.42 -18.72 46.45
CA PHE A 365 -21.52 -18.10 45.72
C PHE A 365 -22.01 -18.99 44.58
N LEU A 366 -21.10 -19.47 43.71
CA LEU A 366 -21.46 -20.26 42.53
C LEU A 366 -22.04 -21.65 42.88
N LYS A 367 -21.65 -22.28 43.99
CA LYS A 367 -22.22 -23.57 44.44
C LYS A 367 -23.73 -23.53 44.66
N LYS A 368 -24.30 -22.34 44.89
CA LYS A 368 -25.74 -22.14 45.11
C LYS A 368 -26.52 -22.06 43.81
N VAL A 369 -25.84 -21.90 42.68
CA VAL A 369 -26.44 -21.79 41.34
C VAL A 369 -26.86 -23.17 40.84
N GLN A 370 -28.06 -23.27 40.29
CA GLN A 370 -28.63 -24.51 39.78
C GLN A 370 -28.73 -24.50 38.25
N VAL A 371 -28.72 -25.68 37.64
CA VAL A 371 -29.00 -25.84 36.21
C VAL A 371 -30.41 -25.32 35.92
N GLY A 372 -30.55 -24.50 34.88
CA GLY A 372 -31.79 -23.81 34.53
C GLY A 372 -31.95 -22.42 35.16
N ASP A 373 -31.10 -22.03 36.11
CA ASP A 373 -31.12 -20.65 36.63
C ASP A 373 -30.82 -19.63 35.52
N GLN A 374 -31.46 -18.48 35.62
CA GLN A 374 -31.17 -17.32 34.79
C GLN A 374 -30.04 -16.51 35.42
N ILE A 375 -29.00 -16.28 34.63
CA ILE A 375 -27.87 -15.40 34.95
C ILE A 375 -28.08 -14.08 34.22
N ALA A 376 -27.91 -12.97 34.93
CA ALA A 376 -27.85 -11.64 34.33
C ALA A 376 -26.56 -10.93 34.79
N ILE A 377 -25.76 -10.48 33.83
CA ILE A 377 -24.48 -9.79 34.06
C ILE A 377 -24.63 -8.36 33.58
N SER A 378 -24.46 -7.41 34.50
CA SER A 378 -24.45 -5.98 34.21
C SER A 378 -23.03 -5.45 34.30
N THR A 379 -22.65 -4.61 33.35
CA THR A 379 -21.34 -3.95 33.33
C THR A 379 -21.51 -2.44 33.27
N LYS A 380 -20.61 -1.71 33.93
CA LYS A 380 -20.58 -0.26 33.91
C LYS A 380 -19.16 0.23 33.77
N PHE A 381 -18.92 1.11 32.80
CA PHE A 381 -17.67 1.84 32.70
C PHE A 381 -17.75 3.19 33.42
N THR A 382 -16.61 3.61 33.95
CA THR A 382 -16.37 4.98 34.44
C THR A 382 -15.11 5.53 33.75
N PRO A 383 -15.20 6.64 33.01
CA PRO A 383 -16.40 7.47 32.77
C PRO A 383 -17.43 6.79 31.86
N ALA A 384 -18.71 7.20 31.98
CA ALA A 384 -19.84 6.53 31.33
C ALA A 384 -19.82 6.55 29.80
N GLU A 385 -19.09 7.48 29.18
CA GLU A 385 -18.93 7.56 27.73
C GLU A 385 -18.24 6.34 27.10
N TRP A 386 -17.60 5.50 27.92
CA TRP A 386 -17.01 4.22 27.52
C TRP A 386 -18.04 3.10 27.35
N ASN A 387 -19.27 3.28 27.83
CA ASN A 387 -20.34 2.30 27.64
C ASN A 387 -20.70 2.09 26.16
N ASP A 388 -20.41 3.07 25.29
CA ASP A 388 -20.69 3.02 23.85
C ASP A 388 -19.51 2.52 23.01
N VAL A 389 -18.40 2.12 23.64
CA VAL A 389 -17.21 1.65 22.93
C VAL A 389 -17.47 0.26 22.36
N ARG A 390 -17.15 0.11 21.07
CA ARG A 390 -17.31 -1.13 20.32
C ARG A 390 -16.00 -1.88 20.17
N GLU A 391 -14.95 -1.14 19.85
CA GLU A 391 -13.60 -1.67 19.66
C GLU A 391 -12.65 -1.01 20.64
N SER A 392 -11.74 -1.75 21.26
CA SER A 392 -10.67 -1.16 22.05
C SER A 392 -9.37 -1.92 21.95
N VAL A 393 -8.29 -1.15 21.92
CA VAL A 393 -6.90 -1.61 22.03
C VAL A 393 -6.19 -0.75 23.05
N SER A 394 -5.24 -1.34 23.74
CA SER A 394 -4.58 -0.74 24.88
C SER A 394 -3.12 -0.40 24.62
N GLY A 395 -2.56 0.36 25.55
CA GLY A 395 -1.19 0.82 25.55
C GLY A 395 -0.78 1.26 26.94
N ARG A 396 0.46 1.71 27.08
CA ARG A 396 1.03 2.04 28.39
C ARG A 396 1.19 3.52 28.68
N TYR A 397 1.40 4.35 27.65
CA TYR A 397 1.76 5.74 27.88
C TYR A 397 0.88 6.68 27.08
N HIS A 398 0.26 7.61 27.78
CA HIS A 398 -0.31 8.79 27.16
C HIS A 398 0.83 9.70 26.68
N LEU A 399 0.80 10.06 25.40
CA LEU A 399 1.77 10.91 24.74
C LEU A 399 1.30 12.38 24.72
N VAL A 400 0.01 12.57 24.41
CA VAL A 400 -0.65 13.88 24.38
C VAL A 400 -2.00 13.75 25.07
N LYS A 401 -2.36 14.71 25.92
CA LYS A 401 -3.70 14.84 26.51
C LYS A 401 -4.17 16.28 26.37
N ASN A 402 -5.37 16.51 25.84
CA ASN A 402 -5.94 17.85 25.65
C ASN A 402 -4.96 18.82 24.93
N GLY A 403 -4.26 18.34 23.89
CA GLY A 403 -3.25 19.11 23.16
C GLY A 403 -1.93 19.37 23.91
N THR A 404 -1.81 18.87 25.15
CA THR A 404 -0.64 19.05 26.01
C THR A 404 0.25 17.81 26.01
N LEU A 405 1.54 18.01 25.77
CA LEU A 405 2.55 16.93 25.83
C LEU A 405 2.61 16.37 27.25
N GLN A 406 2.58 15.05 27.34
CA GLN A 406 2.84 14.36 28.60
C GLN A 406 4.35 14.17 28.78
N THR A 407 4.80 14.16 30.04
CA THR A 407 6.20 13.90 30.38
C THR A 407 6.38 12.40 30.60
N ILE A 408 7.24 11.77 29.78
CA ILE A 408 7.48 10.33 29.83
C ILE A 408 8.95 10.08 30.15
N LYS A 409 9.22 9.56 31.35
CA LYS A 409 10.58 9.29 31.86
C LYS A 409 11.06 7.88 31.52
N VAL A 410 10.90 7.48 30.27
CA VAL A 410 11.40 6.19 29.75
C VAL A 410 12.51 6.47 28.74
N ALA A 411 13.72 6.05 29.08
CA ALA A 411 14.88 6.23 28.23
C ALA A 411 14.90 5.20 27.08
N GLY A 412 15.71 5.48 26.07
CA GLY A 412 15.99 4.55 24.98
C GLY A 412 15.29 4.91 23.67
N VAL A 413 16.07 4.82 22.60
CA VAL A 413 15.63 4.97 21.22
C VAL A 413 15.20 3.61 20.70
N ALA A 414 14.01 3.51 20.11
CA ALA A 414 13.49 2.26 19.57
C ALA A 414 12.51 2.54 18.42
N PRO A 415 12.18 1.53 17.60
CA PRO A 415 10.97 1.55 16.78
C PRO A 415 9.74 1.76 17.67
N ARG A 416 8.73 2.47 17.17
CA ARG A 416 7.54 2.86 17.95
C ARG A 416 6.29 2.71 17.12
N THR A 417 5.20 2.31 17.77
CA THR A 417 3.85 2.41 17.24
C THR A 417 3.04 3.29 18.17
N ALA A 418 2.24 4.21 17.61
CA ALA A 418 1.39 5.11 18.38
C ALA A 418 0.09 5.39 17.64
N VAL A 419 -0.93 5.83 18.38
CA VAL A 419 -2.22 6.28 17.84
C VAL A 419 -2.57 7.65 18.40
N GLY A 420 -3.19 8.49 17.58
CA GLY A 420 -3.61 9.83 17.94
C GLY A 420 -4.99 10.20 17.39
N ILE A 421 -5.66 11.09 18.10
CA ILE A 421 -6.93 11.70 17.72
C ILE A 421 -6.66 13.19 17.47
N LYS A 422 -7.05 13.69 16.29
CA LYS A 422 -6.94 15.11 15.92
C LYS A 422 -8.15 15.90 16.41
N LYS A 423 -8.03 17.23 16.42
CA LYS A 423 -9.08 18.15 16.87
C LYS A 423 -10.40 17.98 16.11
N ASP A 424 -10.33 17.60 14.83
CA ASP A 424 -11.49 17.41 13.96
C ASP A 424 -12.12 16.01 14.08
N GLY A 425 -11.62 15.17 15.00
CA GLY A 425 -12.07 13.81 15.25
C GLY A 425 -11.35 12.74 14.44
N SER A 426 -10.48 13.09 13.48
CA SER A 426 -9.78 12.08 12.68
C SER A 426 -8.81 11.29 13.56
N ILE A 427 -8.64 10.01 13.26
CA ILE A 427 -7.75 9.09 13.98
C ILE A 427 -6.57 8.79 13.08
N PHE A 428 -5.36 8.71 13.63
CA PHE A 428 -4.20 8.27 12.87
C PHE A 428 -3.26 7.42 13.71
N THR A 429 -2.64 6.44 13.07
CA THR A 429 -1.53 5.67 13.65
C THR A 429 -0.21 6.16 13.08
N SER A 430 0.86 5.99 13.83
CA SER A 430 2.23 6.27 13.40
C SER A 430 3.11 5.09 13.76
N VAL A 431 3.73 4.47 12.74
CA VAL A 431 4.77 3.45 12.89
C VAL A 431 6.10 4.08 12.51
N ILE A 432 7.05 4.06 13.43
CA ILE A 432 8.39 4.61 13.27
C ILE A 432 9.37 3.44 13.28
N ASP A 433 10.11 3.25 12.18
CA ASP A 433 11.17 2.25 12.13
C ASP A 433 12.34 2.64 13.04
N GLY A 434 13.16 1.67 13.43
CA GLY A 434 14.30 1.93 14.31
C GLY A 434 15.34 0.84 14.32
N ARG A 435 16.41 1.05 15.08
CA ARG A 435 17.56 0.11 15.22
C ARG A 435 18.27 -0.19 13.89
N SER A 436 18.20 0.72 12.92
CA SER A 436 18.91 0.58 11.64
C SER A 436 19.68 1.86 11.29
N THR A 437 20.46 1.80 10.21
CA THR A 437 21.10 2.99 9.62
C THR A 437 20.07 3.91 8.96
N ASP A 438 19.04 3.33 8.36
CA ASP A 438 18.03 4.02 7.55
C ASP A 438 16.95 4.67 8.43
N SER A 439 16.74 4.13 9.63
CA SER A 439 15.90 4.73 10.66
C SER A 439 16.43 4.39 12.05
N LYS A 440 16.72 5.42 12.85
CA LYS A 440 17.24 5.25 14.22
C LYS A 440 16.15 4.87 15.20
N GLY A 441 14.92 5.35 14.99
CA GLY A 441 13.80 5.25 15.92
C GLY A 441 13.76 6.45 16.86
N LEU A 442 12.80 6.46 17.79
CA LEU A 442 12.54 7.58 18.71
C LEU A 442 12.48 7.14 20.18
N THR A 443 12.78 8.07 21.07
CA THR A 443 12.37 8.00 22.48
C THR A 443 10.86 8.24 22.58
N LEU A 444 10.21 7.76 23.64
CA LEU A 444 8.78 8.02 23.85
C LEU A 444 8.45 9.53 23.92
N GLN A 445 9.35 10.32 24.52
CA GLN A 445 9.17 11.77 24.58
C GLN A 445 9.24 12.42 23.18
N ASN A 446 10.10 11.92 22.29
CA ASN A 446 10.16 12.43 20.92
C ASN A 446 9.01 11.89 20.06
N THR A 447 8.50 10.68 20.33
CA THR A 447 7.24 10.20 19.74
C THR A 447 6.07 11.09 20.16
N ALA A 448 6.01 11.54 21.42
CA ALA A 448 4.96 12.49 21.85
C ALA A 448 5.00 13.81 21.08
N LYS A 449 6.21 14.36 20.86
CA LYS A 449 6.40 15.57 20.03
C LYS A 449 5.94 15.33 18.60
N LEU A 450 6.37 14.23 17.97
CA LEU A 450 5.94 13.86 16.61
C LEU A 450 4.41 13.77 16.51
N MET A 451 3.75 13.05 17.42
CA MET A 451 2.29 12.91 17.41
C MET A 451 1.60 14.27 17.55
N LYS A 452 2.10 15.16 18.42
CA LYS A 452 1.59 16.52 18.57
C LYS A 452 1.79 17.36 17.30
N ASP A 453 2.97 17.31 16.69
CA ASP A 453 3.28 18.05 15.46
C ASP A 453 2.43 17.56 14.26
N LEU A 454 2.07 16.28 14.24
CA LEU A 454 1.12 15.70 13.29
C LEU A 454 -0.36 16.04 13.59
N GLY A 455 -0.63 16.78 14.67
CA GLY A 455 -1.93 17.36 15.00
C GLY A 455 -2.73 16.61 16.08
N ALA A 456 -2.12 15.67 16.81
CA ALA A 456 -2.82 14.97 17.89
C ALA A 456 -3.19 15.93 19.03
N VAL A 457 -4.46 15.89 19.45
CA VAL A 457 -4.94 16.46 20.72
C VAL A 457 -5.01 15.41 21.82
N TYR A 458 -5.14 14.14 21.46
CA TYR A 458 -4.85 13.00 22.32
C TYR A 458 -3.97 12.02 21.57
N ALA A 459 -3.02 11.39 22.25
CA ALA A 459 -2.23 10.31 21.67
C ALA A 459 -1.73 9.36 22.76
N MET A 460 -1.52 8.10 22.37
CA MET A 460 -0.96 7.06 23.24
C MET A 460 -0.06 6.11 22.44
N THR A 461 0.78 5.35 23.14
CA THR A 461 1.63 4.31 22.56
C THR A 461 0.90 3.00 22.36
N PHE A 462 1.24 2.26 21.31
CA PHE A 462 1.08 0.81 21.22
C PHE A 462 2.41 0.13 21.54
N ASP A 463 2.43 -1.21 21.55
CA ASP A 463 3.67 -1.96 21.69
C ASP A 463 4.66 -1.59 20.57
N GLY A 464 5.95 -1.55 20.91
CA GLY A 464 7.00 -1.04 20.03
C GLY A 464 8.14 -2.03 19.82
N GLY A 465 9.31 -1.53 19.45
CA GLY A 465 10.46 -2.39 19.18
C GLY A 465 10.20 -3.30 17.98
N GLY A 466 10.53 -4.58 18.09
CA GLY A 466 10.33 -5.52 16.97
C GLY A 466 8.86 -5.80 16.63
N SER A 467 7.93 -5.40 17.50
CA SER A 467 6.49 -5.49 17.25
C SER A 467 6.01 -4.43 16.25
N SER A 468 6.73 -3.30 16.11
CA SER A 468 6.32 -2.17 15.29
C SER A 468 6.19 -2.53 13.81
N THR A 469 4.94 -2.63 13.37
CA THR A 469 4.58 -3.08 12.02
C THR A 469 3.40 -2.27 11.48
N VAL A 470 3.49 -1.85 10.22
CA VAL A 470 2.36 -1.35 9.43
C VAL A 470 2.20 -2.22 8.19
N VAL A 471 0.96 -2.61 7.92
CA VAL A 471 0.55 -3.32 6.71
C VAL A 471 -0.44 -2.48 5.92
N THR A 472 -0.34 -2.46 4.60
CA THR A 472 -1.36 -1.85 3.74
C THR A 472 -1.64 -2.70 2.52
N ARG A 473 -2.87 -2.61 2.01
CA ARG A 473 -3.26 -3.15 0.73
C ARG A 473 -2.78 -2.16 -0.34
N GLU A 474 -1.73 -2.53 -1.07
CA GLU A 474 -1.31 -1.75 -2.22
C GLU A 474 -2.43 -1.69 -3.26
N LEU A 475 -2.51 -0.60 -4.02
CA LEU A 475 -3.60 -0.40 -4.98
C LEU A 475 -3.65 -1.54 -6.00
N GLY A 476 -4.80 -2.20 -6.06
CA GLY A 476 -5.04 -3.35 -6.93
C GLY A 476 -4.64 -4.71 -6.36
N ASP A 477 -4.05 -4.77 -5.17
CA ASP A 477 -3.82 -6.04 -4.47
C ASP A 477 -5.04 -6.47 -3.66
N SER A 478 -5.18 -7.79 -3.49
CA SER A 478 -6.25 -8.41 -2.69
C SER A 478 -5.87 -8.62 -1.23
N LYS A 479 -4.58 -8.51 -0.89
CA LYS A 479 -4.03 -8.75 0.46
C LYS A 479 -3.21 -7.56 0.92
N VAL A 480 -3.13 -7.38 2.23
CA VAL A 480 -2.19 -6.42 2.82
C VAL A 480 -0.79 -7.00 2.88
N THR A 481 0.22 -6.14 2.74
CA THR A 481 1.64 -6.48 2.87
C THR A 481 2.35 -5.50 3.81
N VAL A 482 3.42 -5.97 4.46
CA VAL A 482 4.25 -5.14 5.35
C VAL A 482 4.90 -4.01 4.56
N GLN A 483 4.80 -2.79 5.10
CA GLN A 483 5.23 -1.56 4.44
C GLN A 483 6.51 -0.96 5.02
N ASN A 484 6.76 -1.23 6.31
CA ASN A 484 7.93 -0.74 7.02
C ASN A 484 9.05 -1.80 7.05
N LYS A 485 10.18 -1.50 7.71
CA LYS A 485 11.29 -2.44 7.91
C LYS A 485 11.31 -2.93 9.36
N PRO A 486 10.68 -4.08 9.67
CA PRO A 486 10.70 -4.64 11.03
C PRO A 486 12.11 -4.77 11.59
N SER A 487 12.30 -4.36 12.85
CA SER A 487 13.64 -4.23 13.43
C SER A 487 14.34 -5.55 13.72
N ASP A 488 13.60 -6.67 13.72
CA ASP A 488 14.13 -8.01 14.00
C ASP A 488 14.62 -8.70 12.72
N GLY A 489 14.62 -8.01 11.57
CA GLY A 489 14.95 -8.57 10.25
C GLY A 489 13.78 -9.31 9.59
N HIS A 490 12.74 -9.64 10.36
CA HIS A 490 11.45 -10.15 9.91
C HIS A 490 10.31 -9.55 10.75
N GLU A 491 9.08 -9.66 10.25
CA GLU A 491 7.89 -9.30 11.02
C GLU A 491 7.76 -10.19 12.27
N ARG A 492 7.54 -9.58 13.43
CA ARG A 492 7.36 -10.30 14.71
C ARG A 492 5.90 -10.71 14.89
N SER A 493 5.67 -11.89 15.45
CA SER A 493 4.35 -12.30 15.91
C SER A 493 3.93 -11.50 17.15
N VAL A 494 2.72 -10.97 17.13
CA VAL A 494 2.14 -10.12 18.19
C VAL A 494 0.78 -10.68 18.63
N SER A 495 0.22 -10.15 19.72
CA SER A 495 -1.04 -10.61 20.30
C SER A 495 -2.27 -10.21 19.51
N ASN A 496 -2.29 -8.98 19.00
CA ASN A 496 -3.46 -8.37 18.39
C ASN A 496 -3.06 -7.17 17.52
N SER A 497 -4.01 -6.68 16.73
CA SER A 497 -3.82 -5.58 15.79
C SER A 497 -5.02 -4.65 15.72
N LEU A 498 -4.76 -3.42 15.27
CA LEU A 498 -5.78 -2.44 14.89
C LEU A 498 -5.85 -2.37 13.37
N LEU A 499 -6.97 -2.77 12.81
CA LEU A 499 -7.25 -2.83 11.38
C LEU A 499 -8.11 -1.65 10.93
N PHE A 500 -7.84 -1.20 9.71
CA PHE A 500 -8.63 -0.20 8.99
C PHE A 500 -9.40 -0.93 7.90
N ILE A 501 -10.72 -0.80 7.91
CA ILE A 501 -11.61 -1.57 7.03
C ILE A 501 -12.43 -0.67 6.12
N SER A 502 -12.74 -1.17 4.93
CA SER A 502 -13.63 -0.59 3.93
C SER A 502 -14.80 -1.54 3.68
N GLN A 503 -16.02 -1.07 3.90
CA GLN A 503 -17.28 -1.79 3.65
C GLN A 503 -17.86 -1.48 2.26
N TYR A 504 -17.12 -0.75 1.42
CA TYR A 504 -17.51 -0.53 0.04
C TYR A 504 -17.42 -1.83 -0.74
N LYS A 505 -18.56 -2.25 -1.33
CA LYS A 505 -18.59 -3.40 -2.24
C LYS A 505 -17.77 -3.11 -3.48
N THR A 506 -17.10 -4.15 -4.00
CA THR A 506 -16.33 -4.06 -5.23
C THR A 506 -17.25 -3.74 -6.41
N GLY A 507 -16.96 -2.65 -7.11
CA GLY A 507 -17.67 -2.17 -8.29
C GLY A 507 -17.00 -2.54 -9.61
N ALA A 508 -17.46 -1.91 -10.69
CA ALA A 508 -16.85 -2.05 -12.00
C ALA A 508 -15.44 -1.42 -12.05
N LEU A 509 -14.59 -1.91 -12.98
CA LEU A 509 -13.27 -1.34 -13.24
C LEU A 509 -13.36 0.18 -13.47
N ALA A 510 -12.88 0.95 -12.50
CA ALA A 510 -12.79 2.39 -12.62
C ALA A 510 -11.48 2.75 -13.29
N THR A 511 -10.39 2.10 -12.86
CA THR A 511 -9.06 2.41 -13.37
C THR A 511 -8.02 1.30 -13.23
N ILE A 512 -6.87 1.50 -13.89
CA ILE A 512 -5.73 0.60 -13.94
C ILE A 512 -4.50 1.20 -13.26
N ILE A 513 -3.71 0.33 -12.65
CA ILE A 513 -2.47 0.65 -11.94
C ILE A 513 -1.33 -0.15 -12.61
N PRO A 514 -0.47 0.49 -13.41
CA PRO A 514 0.73 -0.15 -13.92
C PRO A 514 1.62 -0.64 -12.77
N LYS A 515 2.15 -1.87 -12.87
CA LYS A 515 3.05 -2.43 -11.86
C LYS A 515 4.32 -1.58 -11.68
N SER A 516 4.74 -0.89 -12.75
CA SER A 516 5.78 0.11 -12.71
C SER A 516 5.31 1.40 -13.38
N THR A 517 5.57 2.53 -12.75
CA THR A 517 5.38 3.85 -13.34
C THR A 517 6.55 4.27 -14.23
N VAL A 518 7.64 3.49 -14.27
CA VAL A 518 8.77 3.68 -15.18
C VAL A 518 8.97 2.41 -16.00
N VAL A 519 8.95 2.55 -17.32
CA VAL A 519 9.18 1.46 -18.26
C VAL A 519 10.43 1.79 -19.04
N GLU A 520 11.42 0.91 -18.95
CA GLU A 520 12.66 1.06 -19.70
C GLU A 520 12.49 0.56 -21.13
N VAL A 521 12.95 1.35 -22.09
CA VAL A 521 12.94 1.04 -23.52
C VAL A 521 14.27 1.47 -24.12
N PHE A 522 14.66 0.91 -25.26
CA PHE A 522 15.98 1.19 -25.84
C PHE A 522 15.88 2.03 -27.10
N GLU A 523 16.82 2.97 -27.29
CA GLU A 523 16.93 3.80 -28.49
C GLU A 523 16.95 2.95 -29.76
N GLY A 524 16.04 3.23 -30.70
CA GLY A 524 15.97 2.58 -32.01
C GLY A 524 15.34 1.18 -32.01
N GLU A 525 15.04 0.61 -30.84
CA GLU A 525 14.48 -0.73 -30.75
C GLU A 525 13.05 -0.83 -31.24
N THR A 526 12.71 -2.05 -31.69
CA THR A 526 11.40 -2.37 -32.26
C THR A 526 10.68 -3.43 -31.41
N TYR A 527 9.52 -3.08 -30.89
CA TYR A 527 8.67 -3.92 -30.05
C TYR A 527 7.43 -4.38 -30.82
N THR A 528 7.14 -5.69 -30.82
CA THR A 528 5.93 -6.23 -31.46
C THR A 528 4.66 -5.93 -30.64
N ASP A 529 4.77 -5.93 -29.31
CA ASP A 529 3.70 -5.57 -28.38
C ASP A 529 4.31 -4.97 -27.11
N LEU A 530 4.56 -3.64 -27.08
CA LEU A 530 5.04 -3.00 -25.87
C LEU A 530 3.88 -2.88 -24.89
N SER A 531 3.82 -3.80 -23.95
CA SER A 531 2.80 -3.86 -22.91
C SER A 531 3.43 -4.09 -21.53
N VAL A 532 2.71 -3.69 -20.47
CA VAL A 532 3.17 -3.85 -19.09
C VAL A 532 2.12 -4.49 -18.20
N PRO A 533 2.53 -5.27 -17.18
CA PRO A 533 1.60 -5.77 -16.18
C PRO A 533 0.86 -4.63 -15.49
N ILE A 534 -0.45 -4.81 -15.32
CA ILE A 534 -1.35 -3.84 -14.68
C ILE A 534 -2.19 -4.54 -13.62
N LYS A 535 -2.72 -3.77 -12.68
CA LYS A 535 -3.78 -4.17 -11.75
C LYS A 535 -5.02 -3.29 -11.98
N GLY A 536 -6.20 -3.79 -11.63
CA GLY A 536 -7.45 -3.04 -11.74
C GLY A 536 -7.96 -2.61 -10.37
N ILE A 537 -8.56 -1.42 -10.30
CA ILE A 537 -9.33 -0.99 -9.13
C ILE A 537 -10.66 -0.34 -9.53
N ASP A 538 -11.63 -0.38 -8.63
CA ASP A 538 -12.89 0.35 -8.74
C ASP A 538 -12.76 1.80 -8.21
N GLN A 539 -13.88 2.52 -8.16
CA GLN A 539 -13.94 3.91 -7.69
C GLN A 539 -13.70 4.08 -6.18
N TYR A 540 -13.68 2.98 -5.42
CA TYR A 540 -13.44 2.93 -3.98
C TYR A 540 -12.08 2.30 -3.65
N MET A 541 -11.23 2.13 -4.67
CA MET A 541 -9.91 1.50 -4.57
C MET A 541 -9.95 0.01 -4.16
N ASN A 542 -11.09 -0.67 -4.35
CA ASN A 542 -11.15 -2.11 -4.23
C ASN A 542 -10.49 -2.77 -5.45
N PRO A 543 -9.78 -3.90 -5.26
CA PRO A 543 -9.18 -4.62 -6.36
C PRO A 543 -10.25 -5.18 -7.31
N VAL A 544 -10.07 -4.95 -8.60
CA VAL A 544 -10.90 -5.52 -9.66
C VAL A 544 -10.05 -6.50 -10.45
N ALA A 545 -10.49 -7.75 -10.52
CA ALA A 545 -9.82 -8.77 -11.30
C ALA A 545 -9.78 -8.38 -12.79
N ILE A 546 -8.59 -8.40 -13.39
CA ILE A 546 -8.35 -8.12 -14.80
C ILE A 546 -7.43 -9.19 -15.40
N SER A 547 -7.47 -9.38 -16.71
CA SER A 547 -6.65 -10.36 -17.42
C SER A 547 -5.79 -9.70 -18.49
N GLY A 548 -4.48 -9.97 -18.46
CA GLY A 548 -3.53 -9.47 -19.46
C GLY A 548 -2.79 -8.19 -19.05
N ASN A 549 -2.11 -7.60 -20.04
CA ASN A 549 -1.23 -6.45 -19.86
C ASN A 549 -1.85 -5.18 -20.45
N GLY A 550 -1.44 -4.02 -19.93
CA GLY A 550 -1.80 -2.73 -20.50
C GLY A 550 -0.87 -2.33 -21.63
N LYS A 551 -1.42 -1.88 -22.75
CA LYS A 551 -0.66 -1.46 -23.93
C LYS A 551 -0.02 -0.10 -23.71
N VAL A 552 1.26 0.04 -24.04
CA VAL A 552 2.01 1.28 -23.89
C VAL A 552 1.96 2.11 -25.16
N THR A 553 1.73 3.41 -24.99
CA THR A 553 1.79 4.43 -26.05
C THR A 553 2.61 5.63 -25.57
N SER A 554 3.27 6.33 -26.49
CA SER A 554 4.02 7.55 -26.20
C SER A 554 4.31 8.30 -27.50
N SER A 555 4.57 9.60 -27.40
CA SER A 555 5.01 10.42 -28.53
C SER A 555 6.35 9.97 -29.12
N ILE A 556 7.16 9.23 -28.35
CA ILE A 556 8.45 8.69 -28.83
C ILE A 556 8.32 7.33 -29.53
N LEU A 557 7.11 6.75 -29.60
CA LEU A 557 6.87 5.46 -30.25
C LEU A 557 6.18 5.67 -31.59
N THR A 558 6.85 5.27 -32.68
CA THR A 558 6.26 5.26 -34.03
C THR A 558 5.85 3.86 -34.42
N THR A 559 4.65 3.68 -35.00
CA THR A 559 4.21 2.36 -35.47
C THR A 559 4.58 2.14 -36.93
N THR A 560 5.39 1.12 -37.19
CA THR A 560 5.80 0.69 -38.53
C THR A 560 5.54 -0.81 -38.68
N ASN A 561 4.76 -1.22 -39.69
CA ASN A 561 4.39 -2.63 -39.95
C ASN A 561 3.82 -3.36 -38.71
N GLY A 562 2.98 -2.67 -37.92
CA GLY A 562 2.38 -3.23 -36.71
C GLY A 562 3.32 -3.35 -35.51
N LYS A 563 4.59 -2.91 -35.62
CA LYS A 563 5.56 -2.87 -34.51
C LYS A 563 5.82 -1.43 -34.06
N GLN A 564 6.11 -1.24 -32.79
CA GLN A 564 6.44 0.05 -32.18
C GLN A 564 7.95 0.25 -32.16
N VAL A 565 8.44 1.30 -32.83
CA VAL A 565 9.85 1.68 -32.86
C VAL A 565 10.09 2.85 -31.92
N VAL A 566 11.12 2.78 -31.09
CA VAL A 566 11.53 3.87 -30.18
C VAL A 566 12.34 4.91 -30.96
N ASN A 567 11.73 6.07 -31.22
CA ASN A 567 12.34 7.18 -31.93
C ASN A 567 12.67 8.33 -30.96
N ALA A 568 13.61 8.08 -30.05
CA ALA A 568 14.09 9.07 -29.10
C ALA A 568 15.51 8.74 -28.64
N LYS A 569 16.26 9.79 -28.29
CA LYS A 569 17.57 9.66 -27.61
C LYS A 569 17.38 9.24 -26.16
N PRO A 570 18.43 8.74 -25.47
CA PRO A 570 18.36 8.43 -24.06
C PRO A 570 17.81 9.59 -23.23
N GLY A 571 16.90 9.28 -22.31
CA GLY A 571 16.17 10.28 -21.54
C GLY A 571 14.86 9.74 -20.97
N THR A 572 14.13 10.57 -20.24
CA THR A 572 12.82 10.22 -19.67
C THR A 572 11.71 10.94 -20.41
N TYR A 573 10.72 10.19 -20.90
CA TYR A 573 9.63 10.67 -21.71
C TYR A 573 8.29 10.26 -21.11
N ALA A 574 7.22 11.01 -21.40
CA ALA A 574 5.89 10.64 -20.96
C ALA A 574 5.36 9.44 -21.77
N GLY A 575 4.73 8.48 -21.10
CA GLY A 575 4.02 7.37 -21.72
C GLY A 575 2.64 7.19 -21.08
N VAL A 576 1.78 6.45 -21.78
CA VAL A 576 0.43 6.12 -21.33
C VAL A 576 0.21 4.63 -21.53
N VAL A 577 -0.21 3.96 -20.45
CA VAL A 577 -0.68 2.58 -20.47
C VAL A 577 -2.19 2.60 -20.68
N THR A 578 -2.71 1.78 -21.59
CA THR A 578 -4.14 1.66 -21.89
C THR A 578 -4.62 0.22 -21.75
N TYR A 579 -5.76 0.01 -21.10
CA TYR A 579 -6.44 -1.27 -21.01
C TYR A 579 -7.95 -1.07 -20.83
N ASP A 580 -8.76 -1.76 -21.64
CA ASP A 580 -10.23 -1.67 -21.61
C ASP A 580 -10.77 -0.22 -21.56
N GLY A 581 -10.19 0.65 -22.39
CA GLY A 581 -10.53 2.07 -22.46
C GLY A 581 -10.09 2.91 -21.24
N LYS A 582 -9.44 2.31 -20.24
CA LYS A 582 -8.82 3.00 -19.09
C LYS A 582 -7.37 3.33 -19.39
N THR A 583 -6.89 4.44 -18.84
CA THR A 583 -5.54 4.95 -19.09
C THR A 583 -4.83 5.34 -17.80
N ALA A 584 -3.51 5.10 -17.75
CA ALA A 584 -2.62 5.50 -16.66
C ALA A 584 -1.30 6.05 -17.21
N ASN A 585 -0.81 7.12 -16.60
CA ASN A 585 0.45 7.75 -17.01
C ASN A 585 1.65 6.97 -16.46
N ILE A 586 2.69 6.85 -17.28
CA ILE A 586 3.99 6.27 -16.93
C ILE A 586 5.12 7.14 -17.52
N GLN A 587 6.35 6.83 -17.16
CA GLN A 587 7.55 7.37 -17.75
C GLN A 587 8.22 6.28 -18.60
N LEU A 588 8.53 6.60 -19.85
CA LEU A 588 9.44 5.80 -20.67
C LEU A 588 10.87 6.28 -20.44
N LYS A 589 11.70 5.45 -19.82
CA LYS A 589 13.13 5.70 -19.71
C LYS A 589 13.81 5.08 -20.93
N VAL A 590 14.18 5.92 -21.88
CA VAL A 590 14.96 5.51 -23.04
C VAL A 590 16.41 5.36 -22.61
N THR A 591 16.98 4.19 -22.81
CA THR A 591 18.41 3.92 -22.61
C THR A 591 19.08 3.49 -23.90
N ASN A 592 20.40 3.42 -23.87
CA ASN A 592 21.25 3.32 -25.04
C ASN A 592 21.44 1.85 -25.45
N GLY A 593 20.81 1.41 -26.54
CA GLY A 593 21.04 0.12 -27.20
C GLY A 593 20.49 -1.10 -26.45
N SER A 594 19.88 -2.03 -27.18
CA SER A 594 19.48 -3.32 -26.60
C SER A 594 20.70 -4.22 -26.37
N PRO A 595 20.80 -4.92 -25.23
CA PRO A 595 21.75 -6.00 -25.07
C PRO A 595 21.57 -7.05 -26.18
N THR A 596 22.66 -7.51 -26.79
CA THR A 596 22.59 -8.68 -27.70
C THR A 596 22.65 -9.94 -26.86
N ILE A 597 21.63 -10.79 -26.93
CA ILE A 597 21.68 -12.14 -26.37
C ILE A 597 22.69 -12.96 -27.19
N LEU A 598 23.79 -13.33 -26.54
CA LEU A 598 24.84 -14.19 -27.08
C LEU A 598 24.45 -15.67 -26.95
N GLU A 599 23.79 -16.03 -25.85
CA GLU A 599 23.27 -17.38 -25.60
C GLU A 599 22.07 -17.32 -24.65
N SER A 600 21.00 -18.03 -24.99
CA SER A 600 19.76 -18.11 -24.20
C SER A 600 19.43 -19.54 -23.73
N PHE A 601 20.31 -20.51 -24.02
CA PHE A 601 20.22 -21.94 -23.73
C PHE A 601 18.93 -22.68 -24.19
N ASN A 602 18.05 -22.01 -24.94
CA ASN A 602 16.80 -22.56 -25.47
C ASN A 602 17.02 -23.74 -26.44
N LYS A 603 18.20 -23.81 -27.06
CA LYS A 603 18.61 -24.94 -27.91
C LYS A 603 19.18 -26.12 -27.11
N GLY A 604 19.19 -26.04 -25.78
CA GLY A 604 19.74 -27.04 -24.87
C GLY A 604 21.27 -26.97 -24.75
N ILE A 605 21.87 -28.05 -24.27
CA ILE A 605 23.29 -28.09 -23.88
C ILE A 605 24.22 -28.72 -24.93
N LEU A 606 23.77 -28.96 -26.17
CA LEU A 606 24.59 -29.68 -27.18
C LEU A 606 25.94 -29.00 -27.48
N ASN A 607 25.96 -27.67 -27.44
CA ASN A 607 27.17 -26.87 -27.64
C ASN A 607 28.06 -26.77 -26.38
N TYR A 608 27.61 -27.31 -25.25
CA TYR A 608 28.24 -27.10 -23.95
C TYR A 608 28.70 -28.42 -23.34
N GLU A 609 29.82 -28.36 -22.65
CA GLU A 609 30.34 -29.47 -21.87
C GLU A 609 30.87 -29.00 -20.52
N ALA A 610 30.85 -29.92 -19.56
CA ALA A 610 31.38 -29.68 -18.23
C ALA A 610 32.88 -29.92 -18.25
N THR A 611 33.67 -28.91 -17.92
CA THR A 611 35.11 -29.07 -17.68
C THR A 611 35.47 -28.50 -16.31
N SER A 612 36.66 -28.82 -15.80
CA SER A 612 37.04 -28.42 -14.45
C SER A 612 38.54 -28.37 -14.26
N ASP A 613 38.96 -27.56 -13.29
CA ASP A 613 40.28 -27.65 -12.67
C ASP A 613 40.09 -28.05 -11.21
N ARG A 614 40.69 -29.17 -10.78
CA ARG A 614 40.67 -29.62 -9.37
C ARG A 614 39.25 -29.64 -8.77
N ALA A 615 38.34 -30.33 -9.45
CA ALA A 615 37.02 -30.67 -8.94
C ALA A 615 36.88 -32.20 -8.87
N LYS A 616 36.15 -32.69 -7.88
CA LYS A 616 35.83 -34.11 -7.75
C LYS A 616 34.78 -34.53 -8.78
N SER A 617 33.83 -33.66 -9.08
CA SER A 617 32.90 -33.83 -10.19
C SER A 617 32.41 -32.48 -10.72
N VAL A 618 32.05 -32.46 -12.01
CA VAL A 618 31.38 -31.35 -12.66
C VAL A 618 30.40 -31.90 -13.69
N ALA A 619 29.22 -31.29 -13.81
CA ALA A 619 28.23 -31.65 -14.81
C ALA A 619 27.47 -30.42 -15.30
N VAL A 620 27.05 -30.44 -16.56
CA VAL A 620 26.14 -29.45 -17.15
C VAL A 620 24.84 -30.12 -17.55
N GLN A 621 23.71 -29.51 -17.21
CA GLN A 621 22.37 -30.04 -17.46
C GLN A 621 21.51 -28.96 -18.10
N SER A 622 20.60 -29.35 -19.01
CA SER A 622 19.52 -28.47 -19.46
C SER A 622 18.36 -28.57 -18.48
N VAL A 623 17.85 -27.44 -18.03
CA VAL A 623 16.72 -27.38 -17.09
C VAL A 623 15.69 -26.36 -17.55
N THR A 624 14.45 -26.47 -17.06
CA THR A 624 13.45 -25.43 -17.25
C THR A 624 13.79 -24.24 -16.35
N ASN A 625 13.79 -23.04 -16.92
CA ASN A 625 13.99 -21.79 -16.21
C ASN A 625 12.72 -21.44 -15.43
N ASP A 626 12.81 -21.39 -14.10
CA ASP A 626 11.68 -21.02 -13.23
C ASP A 626 11.42 -19.50 -13.17
N ARG A 627 12.28 -18.69 -13.81
CA ARG A 627 12.09 -17.25 -13.97
C ARG A 627 11.06 -16.89 -15.04
N ASP A 628 11.10 -17.58 -16.18
CA ASP A 628 10.31 -17.22 -17.37
C ASP A 628 9.78 -18.42 -18.17
N GLY A 629 10.04 -19.66 -17.73
CA GLY A 629 9.61 -20.89 -18.38
C GLY A 629 10.46 -21.33 -19.57
N SER A 630 11.55 -20.62 -19.91
CA SER A 630 12.49 -20.97 -20.98
C SER A 630 13.36 -22.20 -20.61
N LYS A 631 14.36 -22.56 -21.43
CA LYS A 631 15.42 -23.48 -20.97
C LYS A 631 16.65 -22.70 -20.52
N ALA A 632 17.24 -23.13 -19.41
CA ALA A 632 18.49 -22.61 -18.88
C ALA A 632 19.55 -23.73 -18.78
N ILE A 633 20.80 -23.35 -18.51
CA ILE A 633 21.88 -24.29 -18.19
C ILE A 633 22.12 -24.34 -16.69
N LYS A 634 22.19 -25.55 -16.15
CA LYS A 634 22.58 -25.81 -14.76
C LYS A 634 24.02 -26.35 -14.73
N LEU A 635 24.87 -25.73 -13.94
CA LEU A 635 26.23 -26.21 -13.64
C LEU A 635 26.22 -26.82 -12.24
N VAL A 636 26.51 -28.11 -12.15
CA VAL A 636 26.66 -28.86 -10.90
C VAL A 636 28.15 -29.10 -10.65
N TYR A 637 28.60 -28.92 -9.41
CA TYR A 637 30.02 -29.05 -9.06
C TYR A 637 30.21 -29.70 -7.69
N ASP A 638 31.37 -30.35 -7.50
CA ASP A 638 31.86 -30.81 -6.21
C ASP A 638 33.35 -30.46 -6.06
N PHE A 639 33.66 -29.50 -5.19
CA PHE A 639 35.02 -29.11 -4.84
C PHE A 639 35.50 -29.74 -3.52
N THR A 640 34.67 -30.55 -2.84
CA THR A 640 35.01 -31.10 -1.53
C THR A 640 36.27 -31.96 -1.58
N GLY A 641 37.13 -31.80 -0.57
CA GLY A 641 38.38 -32.57 -0.46
C GLY A 641 39.48 -32.18 -1.46
N THR A 642 39.29 -31.13 -2.25
CA THR A 642 40.33 -30.59 -3.14
C THR A 642 41.11 -29.47 -2.46
N THR A 643 42.35 -29.22 -2.89
CA THR A 643 43.23 -28.17 -2.34
C THR A 643 43.68 -27.18 -3.40
N GLY A 644 43.95 -25.94 -2.98
CA GLY A 644 44.23 -24.83 -3.87
C GLY A 644 43.00 -24.42 -4.68
N THR A 645 43.18 -23.65 -5.75
CA THR A 645 42.04 -23.16 -6.54
C THR A 645 41.32 -24.27 -7.30
N SER A 646 40.01 -24.40 -7.08
CA SER A 646 39.12 -25.29 -7.83
C SER A 646 38.24 -24.49 -8.77
N GLY A 647 37.89 -25.08 -9.91
CA GLY A 647 37.03 -24.49 -10.92
C GLY A 647 36.11 -25.53 -11.55
N ALA A 648 34.84 -25.16 -11.72
CA ALA A 648 33.84 -25.86 -12.51
C ALA A 648 33.40 -24.93 -13.65
N TYR A 649 33.41 -25.44 -14.87
CA TYR A 649 33.27 -24.62 -16.07
C TYR A 649 32.16 -25.16 -16.98
N VAL A 650 31.43 -24.22 -17.58
CA VAL A 650 30.67 -24.46 -18.81
C VAL A 650 31.59 -24.10 -19.96
N SER A 651 32.04 -25.10 -20.73
CA SER A 651 32.87 -24.90 -21.92
C SER A 651 32.03 -24.92 -23.18
N ALA A 652 32.24 -23.95 -24.07
CA ALA A 652 31.57 -23.88 -25.35
C ALA A 652 32.40 -24.59 -26.44
N LYS A 653 31.83 -25.64 -27.04
CA LYS A 653 32.43 -26.37 -28.19
C LYS A 653 32.57 -25.44 -29.40
N THR A 654 31.50 -24.70 -29.70
CA THR A 654 31.49 -23.58 -30.63
C THR A 654 31.47 -22.29 -29.82
N LYS A 655 32.58 -21.53 -29.89
CA LYS A 655 32.75 -20.29 -29.13
C LYS A 655 31.71 -19.24 -29.54
N LEU A 656 31.10 -18.58 -28.56
CA LEU A 656 30.18 -17.46 -28.82
C LEU A 656 30.97 -16.28 -29.39
N THR A 657 30.39 -15.54 -30.32
CA THR A 657 31.09 -14.46 -31.02
C THR A 657 30.50 -13.11 -30.67
N ILE A 658 31.35 -12.16 -30.29
CA ILE A 658 30.99 -10.77 -30.05
C ILE A 658 31.68 -9.94 -31.13
N SER A 659 30.91 -9.53 -32.13
CA SER A 659 31.46 -8.85 -33.32
C SER A 659 31.61 -7.35 -33.14
N THR A 660 30.87 -6.76 -32.21
CA THR A 660 30.83 -5.31 -31.99
C THR A 660 31.41 -4.98 -30.61
N PRO A 661 32.14 -3.86 -30.44
CA PRO A 661 32.68 -3.45 -29.14
C PRO A 661 31.64 -3.35 -28.02
N ALA A 662 31.59 -4.37 -27.16
CA ALA A 662 30.73 -4.39 -25.98
C ALA A 662 31.44 -3.67 -24.82
N LYS A 663 30.67 -2.97 -23.98
CA LYS A 663 31.14 -2.37 -22.73
C LYS A 663 31.09 -3.36 -21.58
N LYS A 664 30.02 -4.16 -21.48
CA LYS A 664 29.85 -5.15 -20.42
C LYS A 664 29.41 -6.50 -21.00
N ILE A 665 29.71 -7.56 -20.29
CA ILE A 665 29.05 -8.86 -20.44
C ILE A 665 28.13 -9.06 -19.23
N GLY A 666 26.89 -9.47 -19.49
CA GLY A 666 25.91 -9.76 -18.45
C GLY A 666 25.34 -11.17 -18.57
N MET A 667 24.84 -11.73 -17.47
CA MET A 667 24.05 -12.95 -17.47
C MET A 667 23.14 -13.02 -16.26
N TRP A 668 22.05 -13.78 -16.36
CA TRP A 668 21.21 -14.10 -15.23
C TRP A 668 21.72 -15.37 -14.54
N VAL A 669 21.80 -15.33 -13.21
CA VAL A 669 22.30 -16.43 -12.39
C VAL A 669 21.42 -16.65 -11.17
N LYS A 670 20.90 -17.86 -11.03
CA LYS A 670 20.37 -18.38 -9.78
C LYS A 670 21.52 -18.98 -8.97
N GLY A 671 21.89 -18.32 -7.88
CA GLY A 671 23.02 -18.71 -7.06
C GLY A 671 22.71 -19.88 -6.12
N ASP A 672 23.74 -20.40 -5.46
CA ASP A 672 23.65 -21.48 -4.46
C ASP A 672 23.93 -21.01 -3.02
N GLY A 673 24.23 -19.72 -2.85
CA GLY A 673 24.59 -19.13 -1.56
C GLY A 673 25.93 -19.58 -0.98
N LYS A 674 26.79 -20.26 -1.75
CA LYS A 674 28.05 -20.85 -1.25
C LYS A 674 29.26 -19.93 -1.32
N GLY A 675 29.10 -18.74 -1.90
CA GLY A 675 30.15 -17.71 -1.90
C GLY A 675 31.34 -18.03 -2.80
N ASN A 676 31.12 -18.80 -3.86
CA ASN A 676 32.16 -19.03 -4.87
C ASN A 676 32.24 -17.83 -5.83
N TRP A 677 33.38 -17.74 -6.51
CA TRP A 677 33.71 -16.70 -7.48
C TRP A 677 33.19 -17.08 -8.87
N LEU A 678 32.33 -16.24 -9.44
CA LEU A 678 31.80 -16.36 -10.79
C LEU A 678 32.55 -15.44 -11.78
N ARG A 679 33.00 -16.03 -12.89
CA ARG A 679 33.72 -15.36 -13.98
C ARG A 679 33.28 -15.85 -15.35
N THR A 680 33.69 -15.12 -16.39
CA THR A 680 33.65 -15.57 -17.79
C THR A 680 34.99 -15.32 -18.48
N GLN A 681 35.30 -16.08 -19.53
CA GLN A 681 36.52 -15.92 -20.33
C GLN A 681 36.20 -15.46 -21.76
N LEU A 682 36.92 -14.43 -22.20
CA LEU A 682 36.94 -13.95 -23.57
C LEU A 682 38.33 -14.17 -24.19
N ILE A 683 38.37 -14.33 -25.51
CA ILE A 683 39.57 -14.40 -26.33
C ILE A 683 39.43 -13.33 -27.40
N ASP A 684 40.41 -12.45 -27.52
CA ASP A 684 40.41 -11.44 -28.57
C ASP A 684 40.91 -12.00 -29.92
N ALA A 685 40.78 -11.23 -31.00
CA ALA A 685 41.15 -11.67 -32.34
C ALA A 685 42.66 -11.92 -32.52
N THR A 686 43.50 -11.49 -31.58
CA THR A 686 44.94 -11.80 -31.56
C THR A 686 45.26 -13.10 -30.82
N GLY A 687 44.26 -13.72 -30.18
CA GLY A 687 44.40 -14.92 -29.38
C GLY A 687 44.64 -14.65 -27.88
N LYS A 688 44.56 -13.40 -27.43
CA LYS A 688 44.76 -13.03 -26.02
C LYS A 688 43.51 -13.38 -25.20
N SER A 689 43.68 -14.21 -24.17
CA SER A 689 42.61 -14.52 -23.20
C SER A 689 42.48 -13.44 -22.12
N VAL A 690 41.24 -13.10 -21.78
CA VAL A 690 40.87 -12.13 -20.75
C VAL A 690 39.76 -12.73 -19.88
N GLN A 691 39.88 -12.55 -18.57
CA GLN A 691 38.90 -13.03 -17.60
C GLN A 691 38.10 -11.86 -17.05
N LEU A 692 36.78 -11.99 -17.00
CA LEU A 692 35.89 -10.97 -16.45
C LEU A 692 35.23 -11.47 -15.17
N ASP A 693 35.34 -10.70 -14.10
CA ASP A 693 34.77 -11.04 -12.79
C ASP A 693 33.32 -10.55 -12.74
N LEU A 694 32.36 -11.47 -12.76
CA LEU A 694 30.93 -11.15 -12.69
C LEU A 694 30.49 -10.94 -11.24
N ASP A 695 30.94 -11.82 -10.34
CA ASP A 695 30.76 -11.66 -8.90
C ASP A 695 31.80 -12.49 -8.14
N LYS A 696 32.48 -11.91 -7.15
CA LYS A 696 33.53 -12.59 -6.37
C LYS A 696 33.00 -13.46 -5.23
N ASN A 697 31.72 -13.33 -4.89
CA ASN A 697 31.10 -13.99 -3.75
C ASN A 697 29.60 -14.20 -4.03
N VAL A 698 29.27 -15.27 -4.75
CA VAL A 698 27.87 -15.66 -5.02
C VAL A 698 27.22 -16.21 -3.74
N SER A 699 26.76 -15.30 -2.88
CA SER A 699 26.21 -15.57 -1.55
C SER A 699 24.68 -15.55 -1.49
N TRP A 700 24.02 -15.60 -2.65
CA TRP A 700 22.56 -15.54 -2.78
C TRP A 700 22.01 -16.80 -3.46
N THR A 701 20.71 -17.05 -3.31
CA THR A 701 20.03 -18.25 -3.82
C THR A 701 18.98 -17.98 -4.91
N ASP A 702 18.55 -16.73 -5.09
CA ASP A 702 17.57 -16.33 -6.12
C ASP A 702 18.24 -15.90 -7.43
N TRP A 703 17.44 -15.62 -8.46
CA TRP A 703 17.94 -15.06 -9.72
C TRP A 703 18.46 -13.63 -9.54
N ARG A 704 19.66 -13.38 -10.04
CA ARG A 704 20.24 -12.03 -10.16
C ARG A 704 20.87 -11.85 -11.53
N PHE A 705 20.76 -10.66 -12.08
CA PHE A 705 21.53 -10.27 -13.26
C PHE A 705 22.89 -9.74 -12.78
N VAL A 706 23.96 -10.36 -13.24
CA VAL A 706 25.34 -9.98 -12.91
C VAL A 706 26.05 -9.51 -14.17
N THR A 707 26.95 -8.52 -14.03
CA THR A 707 27.64 -7.90 -15.16
C THR A 707 29.12 -7.66 -14.84
N ALA A 708 29.96 -7.73 -15.86
CA ALA A 708 31.38 -7.40 -15.79
C ALA A 708 31.79 -6.50 -16.95
N GLU A 709 32.62 -5.50 -16.66
CA GLU A 709 33.19 -4.60 -17.69
C GLU A 709 34.13 -5.35 -18.63
N VAL A 710 34.01 -5.09 -19.92
CA VAL A 710 34.95 -5.55 -20.96
C VAL A 710 36.11 -4.54 -21.01
N PRO A 711 37.36 -4.96 -20.75
CA PRO A 711 38.50 -4.05 -20.78
C PRO A 711 38.68 -3.38 -22.14
N ALA A 712 39.13 -2.13 -22.12
CA ALA A 712 39.51 -1.42 -23.33
C ALA A 712 40.75 -2.06 -24.01
N GLY A 713 40.89 -1.83 -25.32
CA GLY A 713 42.08 -2.25 -26.08
C GLY A 713 42.08 -3.71 -26.56
N LEU A 714 40.94 -4.42 -26.49
CA LEU A 714 40.80 -5.75 -27.09
C LEU A 714 40.50 -5.66 -28.59
N THR A 715 41.08 -6.58 -29.36
CA THR A 715 40.87 -6.65 -30.81
C THR A 715 39.67 -7.52 -31.15
N TYR A 716 38.71 -7.01 -31.92
CA TYR A 716 37.47 -7.71 -32.26
C TYR A 716 37.59 -8.51 -33.58
N PRO A 717 36.78 -9.56 -33.79
CA PRO A 717 35.72 -10.06 -32.92
C PRO A 717 36.25 -10.80 -31.69
N LEU A 718 35.59 -10.65 -30.53
CA LEU A 718 35.88 -11.47 -29.35
C LEU A 718 35.18 -12.83 -29.46
N LYS A 719 35.80 -13.84 -28.86
CA LYS A 719 35.25 -15.20 -28.73
C LYS A 719 35.12 -15.56 -27.27
N MET A 720 33.99 -16.12 -26.86
CA MET A 720 33.77 -16.63 -25.50
C MET A 720 33.77 -18.15 -25.53
N ASP A 721 34.79 -18.76 -24.94
CA ASP A 721 35.01 -20.20 -24.91
C ASP A 721 34.69 -20.84 -23.55
N LEU A 722 34.84 -20.08 -22.46
CA LEU A 722 34.32 -20.44 -21.13
C LEU A 722 33.28 -19.41 -20.68
N PRO A 723 32.01 -19.54 -21.16
CA PRO A 723 30.94 -18.63 -20.76
C PRO A 723 30.74 -18.54 -19.25
N VAL A 724 30.91 -19.64 -18.52
CA VAL A 724 30.77 -19.69 -17.07
C VAL A 724 31.99 -20.36 -16.47
N ARG A 725 32.63 -19.68 -15.51
CA ARG A 725 33.65 -20.24 -14.64
C ARG A 725 33.28 -19.99 -13.18
N TYR A 726 32.99 -21.06 -12.45
CA TYR A 726 32.63 -21.00 -11.03
C TYR A 726 33.76 -21.59 -10.21
N MET A 727 34.36 -20.80 -9.32
CA MET A 727 35.65 -21.10 -8.70
C MET A 727 35.64 -20.89 -7.20
N GLN A 728 36.39 -21.69 -6.46
CA GLN A 728 36.64 -21.48 -5.04
C GLN A 728 38.15 -21.45 -4.80
N THR A 729 38.67 -20.39 -4.21
CA THR A 729 40.11 -20.23 -3.94
C THR A 729 40.47 -20.67 -2.53
N GLU A 730 39.55 -20.56 -1.58
CA GLU A 730 39.79 -20.86 -0.18
C GLU A 730 39.50 -22.32 0.13
N ASP A 731 40.49 -23.04 0.66
CA ASP A 731 40.37 -24.45 1.02
C ASP A 731 39.27 -24.67 2.08
N ALA A 732 39.07 -23.71 2.99
CA ALA A 732 38.04 -23.78 4.03
C ALA A 732 36.60 -23.70 3.48
N ASN A 733 36.41 -23.16 2.27
CA ASN A 733 35.09 -22.89 1.68
C ASN A 733 34.71 -23.92 0.60
N LYS A 734 35.49 -24.99 0.43
CA LYS A 734 35.23 -26.04 -0.56
C LYS A 734 33.92 -26.76 -0.25
N SER A 735 33.00 -26.68 -1.19
CA SER A 735 31.67 -27.26 -1.09
C SER A 735 31.24 -27.90 -2.41
N ASN A 736 30.08 -28.53 -2.40
CA ASN A 736 29.37 -28.92 -3.61
C ASN A 736 28.06 -28.11 -3.73
N GLY A 737 27.55 -27.99 -4.94
CA GLY A 737 26.36 -27.19 -5.21
C GLY A 737 25.99 -27.14 -6.69
N GLU A 738 25.03 -26.28 -6.99
CA GLU A 738 24.57 -26.04 -8.36
C GLU A 738 24.15 -24.59 -8.56
N ILE A 739 24.52 -24.01 -9.70
CA ILE A 739 24.01 -22.71 -10.15
C ILE A 739 23.26 -22.89 -11.47
N ILE A 740 22.28 -22.02 -11.73
CA ILE A 740 21.54 -22.00 -13.00
C ILE A 740 21.82 -20.66 -13.69
N ILE A 741 22.12 -20.71 -14.98
CA ILE A 741 22.50 -19.55 -15.79
C ILE A 741 21.56 -19.43 -16.99
N ASP A 742 21.14 -18.21 -17.30
CA ASP A 742 20.39 -17.90 -18.51
C ASP A 742 20.77 -16.53 -19.10
N ASP A 743 20.43 -16.30 -20.37
CA ASP A 743 20.59 -15.06 -21.12
C ASP A 743 21.96 -14.39 -20.95
N ILE A 744 23.01 -14.99 -21.51
CA ILE A 744 24.32 -14.34 -21.64
C ILE A 744 24.21 -13.23 -22.68
N GLN A 745 24.60 -12.01 -22.32
CA GLN A 745 24.38 -10.80 -23.10
C GLN A 745 25.66 -9.97 -23.28
N ALA A 746 25.83 -9.41 -24.48
CA ALA A 746 26.75 -8.30 -24.72
C ALA A 746 26.00 -6.96 -24.60
N ILE A 747 26.51 -6.06 -23.77
CA ILE A 747 25.92 -4.76 -23.46
C ILE A 747 26.86 -3.68 -24.01
N TYR A 748 26.37 -2.80 -24.88
CA TYR A 748 27.24 -1.92 -25.69
C TYR A 748 27.40 -0.50 -25.15
N LYS A 749 26.59 -0.08 -24.18
CA LYS A 749 26.60 1.27 -23.59
C LYS A 749 26.16 1.17 -22.11
N ASP A 750 26.54 2.17 -21.30
CA ASP A 750 26.57 2.07 -19.82
C ASP A 750 25.24 1.80 -19.13
#